data_AF-A0A8C0VI11-F1
#
_entry.id   AF-A0A8C0VI11-F1
#
_cell.length_a   1.000
_cell.length_b   1.000
_cell.length_c   1.000
_cell.angle_alpha   90.00
_cell.angle_beta   90.00
_cell.angle_gamma   90.00
#
_symmetry.space_group_name_H-M   'P 1'
#
loop_
_entity.id
_entity.type
_entity.pdbx_description
1 polymer ?
#
loop_
_entity_poly.entity_id
_entity_poly.type
_entity_poly.pdbx_seq_one_letter_code
_entity_poly.pdbx_strand_id
1 'polypeptide(L)'
;MKNAVIGNNKQKANLIVLGAVPRLLYLLQQETSSTELRTECAVVLGSLAMGTENNVKSLLDCHIIPALLQGLLSPDLKFIEACLRCLRTIFISPVTPEDLLYTDATVISHLMALLSRSRYTQEYICQIFSHCCKLQHWHSCGFNSLPQPLLCANGPDHQTILFNHGAVQNIAHLLVSTSYKVRMQALKCFSVLAFENPQVSMTLVNVSVDGELLPQIFVKMLQRDKPIEMQLTSAKCLTSMCRAGAIRTDDPCIVLKTLPCLVRMCSKDRLLEERVEGAETLAYLIETDVELQRMASITDHLIVMLADYFKYPSSVSAITDIKRLDHDLKHAHELRQAAFKLYASLGANDEDIRKKIIETENMMDRIVNGLSESSIKVRLAAVRCLHSLSRSVQQLRTSFQDHAVWKPLMKVLQNAPNEILVVASSTLCNLLLEFSPSKEPILESGAIELLCSLTQSENLALRVNGIWALMNMAFQAEQKIKSDILRGLSTEQLFQLLSDSDVNVLMKTLGLLRNLLSTRPHIDHIMSTHGKQIMQAVTLILEGEHNIEVKEQTLCILANIADGTTAKELIMTNDDILQKIKYYMSHSNAKLQLAAMFCISNLIWNEEEGKKPSVLMHRHVTIPMKKLLVHSNQNLQCTVQWDSKCKGKCHYRCSMEYLGVVRRH
;
A
#
# COMPACT_ATOMS: atom_id res chain seq x y z
N MET A 1 -36.08 32.21 18.76
CA MET A 1 -35.36 31.32 17.82
C MET A 1 -34.58 30.22 18.54
N LYS A 2 -33.59 30.54 19.39
CA LYS A 2 -32.75 29.57 20.11
C LYS A 2 -33.51 28.37 20.69
N ASN A 3 -34.55 28.62 21.48
CA ASN A 3 -35.31 27.55 22.14
C ASN A 3 -36.17 26.71 21.16
N ALA A 4 -36.53 27.26 20.00
CA ALA A 4 -37.39 26.58 19.03
C ALA A 4 -36.64 25.58 18.12
N VAL A 5 -35.32 25.73 17.99
CA VAL A 5 -34.48 24.90 17.11
C VAL A 5 -33.78 23.75 17.83
N ILE A 6 -33.67 23.81 19.16
CA ILE A 6 -32.97 22.80 19.94
C ILE A 6 -33.68 21.45 19.79
N GLY A 7 -32.93 20.44 19.35
CA GLY A 7 -33.42 19.06 19.20
C GLY A 7 -34.40 18.82 18.03
N ASN A 8 -34.70 19.82 17.19
CA ASN A 8 -35.71 19.67 16.13
C ASN A 8 -35.17 20.03 14.74
N ASN A 9 -34.71 19.01 13.99
CA ASN A 9 -34.14 19.19 12.65
C ASN A 9 -35.13 19.79 11.63
N LYS A 10 -36.43 19.51 11.75
CA LYS A 10 -37.45 20.09 10.87
C LYS A 10 -37.57 21.60 11.10
N GLN A 11 -37.58 22.03 12.36
CA GLN A 11 -37.62 23.46 12.69
C GLN A 11 -36.33 24.18 12.28
N LYS A 12 -35.16 23.55 12.45
CA LYS A 12 -33.89 24.07 11.93
C LYS A 12 -33.96 24.32 10.42
N ALA A 13 -34.38 23.31 9.65
CA ALA A 13 -34.52 23.43 8.20
C ALA A 13 -35.52 24.54 7.80
N ASN A 14 -36.68 24.60 8.45
CA ASN A 14 -37.68 25.63 8.18
C ASN A 14 -37.14 27.05 8.41
N LEU A 15 -36.43 27.30 9.52
CA LEU A 15 -35.87 28.62 9.77
C LEU A 15 -34.79 29.01 8.76
N ILE A 16 -33.98 28.06 8.30
CA ILE A 16 -32.98 28.31 7.25
C ILE A 16 -33.69 28.74 5.96
N VAL A 17 -34.74 28.03 5.54
CA VAL A 17 -35.54 28.36 4.35
C VAL A 17 -36.21 29.73 4.48
N LEU A 18 -36.65 30.12 5.68
CA LEU A 18 -37.23 31.43 5.95
C LEU A 18 -36.21 32.58 6.00
N GLY A 19 -34.95 32.35 5.63
CA GLY A 19 -33.93 33.39 5.54
C GLY A 19 -33.30 33.78 6.89
N ALA A 20 -33.39 32.91 7.91
CA ALA A 20 -32.79 33.18 9.21
C ALA A 20 -31.26 33.32 9.13
N VAL A 21 -30.58 32.52 8.31
CA VAL A 21 -29.11 32.46 8.27
C VAL A 21 -28.50 33.79 7.79
N PRO A 22 -28.88 34.35 6.62
CA PRO A 22 -28.37 35.65 6.19
C PRO A 22 -28.61 36.77 7.21
N ARG A 23 -29.79 36.78 7.88
CA ARG A 23 -30.12 37.81 8.87
C ARG A 23 -29.27 37.69 10.13
N LEU A 24 -29.02 36.48 10.62
CA LEU A 24 -28.17 36.24 11.79
C LEU A 24 -26.70 36.56 11.49
N LEU A 25 -26.22 36.24 10.28
CA LEU A 25 -24.87 36.60 9.85
C LEU A 25 -24.68 38.11 9.76
N TYR A 26 -25.66 38.82 9.18
CA TYR A 26 -25.66 40.28 9.15
C TYR A 26 -25.50 40.87 10.56
N LEU A 27 -26.34 40.45 11.52
CA LEU A 27 -26.26 40.93 12.91
C LEU A 27 -24.96 40.56 13.61
N LEU A 28 -24.38 39.40 13.30
CA LEU A 28 -23.09 38.95 13.85
C LEU A 28 -21.91 39.83 13.38
N GLN A 29 -21.98 40.36 12.16
CA GLN A 29 -20.92 41.17 11.54
C GLN A 29 -21.07 42.68 11.79
N GLN A 30 -22.25 43.16 12.18
CA GLN A 30 -22.45 44.59 12.48
C GLN A 30 -21.69 45.01 13.74
N GLU A 31 -20.79 45.99 13.61
CA GLU A 31 -20.04 46.57 14.73
C GLU A 31 -20.94 47.33 15.72
N THR A 32 -22.08 47.84 15.25
CA THR A 32 -23.08 48.54 16.07
C THR A 32 -23.93 47.61 16.93
N SER A 33 -23.89 46.29 16.68
CA SER A 33 -24.63 45.31 17.48
C SER A 33 -23.90 45.02 18.79
N SER A 34 -24.66 44.91 19.89
CA SER A 34 -24.07 44.56 21.19
C SER A 34 -23.38 43.19 21.15
N THR A 35 -22.34 43.01 21.96
CA THR A 35 -21.60 41.74 22.05
C THR A 35 -22.51 40.59 22.50
N GLU A 36 -23.51 40.85 23.34
CA GLU A 36 -24.51 39.87 23.74
C GLU A 36 -25.36 39.41 22.55
N LEU A 37 -25.84 40.35 21.71
CA LEU A 37 -26.62 40.02 20.52
C LEU A 37 -25.79 39.20 19.53
N ARG A 38 -24.54 39.62 19.28
CA ARG A 38 -23.62 38.90 18.39
C ARG A 38 -23.33 37.48 18.92
N THR A 39 -23.17 37.34 20.23
CA THR A 39 -23.00 36.04 20.91
C THR A 39 -24.21 35.14 20.72
N GLU A 40 -25.42 35.64 20.95
CA GLU A 40 -26.64 34.86 20.73
C GLU A 40 -26.83 34.50 19.25
N CYS A 41 -26.43 35.37 18.31
CA CYS A 41 -26.43 35.03 16.87
C CYS A 41 -25.50 33.85 16.59
N ALA A 42 -24.25 33.87 17.08
CA ALA A 42 -23.31 32.77 16.92
C ALA A 42 -23.83 31.46 17.56
N VAL A 43 -24.49 31.56 18.72
CA VAL A 43 -25.11 30.41 19.40
C VAL A 43 -26.23 29.79 18.56
N VAL A 44 -27.12 30.61 17.99
CA VAL A 44 -28.23 30.14 17.16
C VAL A 44 -27.70 29.51 15.87
N LEU A 45 -26.73 30.14 15.21
CA LEU A 45 -26.06 29.58 14.03
C LEU A 45 -25.43 28.21 14.33
N GLY A 46 -24.74 28.07 15.48
CA GLY A 46 -24.20 26.78 15.91
C GLY A 46 -25.28 25.72 16.15
N SER A 47 -26.45 26.11 16.68
CA SER A 47 -27.57 25.20 16.85
C SER A 47 -28.16 24.74 15.51
N LEU A 48 -28.22 25.64 14.52
CA LEU A 48 -28.62 25.30 13.14
C LEU A 48 -27.62 24.33 12.49
N ALA A 49 -26.32 24.50 12.75
CA ALA A 49 -25.25 23.61 12.26
C ALA A 49 -25.34 22.19 12.85
N MET A 50 -25.83 22.02 14.09
CA MET A 50 -26.11 20.69 14.69
C MET A 50 -27.32 19.97 14.07
N GLY A 51 -27.74 20.34 12.87
CA GLY A 51 -28.88 19.76 12.15
C GLY A 51 -28.44 18.59 11.27
N THR A 52 -29.04 18.48 10.08
CA THR A 52 -28.60 17.56 9.04
C THR A 52 -27.43 18.14 8.24
N GLU A 53 -26.77 17.30 7.44
CA GLU A 53 -25.75 17.75 6.48
C GLU A 53 -26.25 18.87 5.55
N ASN A 54 -27.52 18.82 5.15
CA ASN A 54 -28.14 19.87 4.34
C ASN A 54 -28.21 21.20 5.09
N ASN A 55 -28.42 21.19 6.41
CA ASN A 55 -28.35 22.40 7.20
C ASN A 55 -26.95 23.00 7.15
N VAL A 56 -25.90 22.20 7.35
CA VAL A 56 -24.51 22.67 7.26
C VAL A 56 -24.20 23.22 5.86
N LYS A 57 -24.61 22.53 4.77
CA LYS A 57 -24.46 23.04 3.40
C LYS A 57 -25.09 24.41 3.21
N SER A 58 -26.34 24.60 3.64
CA SER A 58 -26.99 25.92 3.55
C SER A 58 -26.28 27.01 4.36
N LEU A 59 -25.65 26.66 5.49
CA LEU A 59 -24.83 27.59 6.26
C LEU A 59 -23.54 27.95 5.50
N LEU A 60 -22.89 26.98 4.85
CA LEU A 60 -21.71 27.20 4.02
C LEU A 60 -22.02 28.08 2.79
N ASP A 61 -23.16 27.85 2.13
CA ASP A 61 -23.63 28.67 0.99
C ASP A 61 -23.83 30.15 1.37
N CYS A 62 -24.08 30.42 2.66
CA CYS A 62 -24.18 31.77 3.21
C CYS A 62 -22.83 32.35 3.67
N HIS A 63 -21.69 31.72 3.37
CA HIS A 63 -20.34 32.15 3.78
C HIS A 63 -20.16 32.32 5.30
N ILE A 64 -20.68 31.38 6.08
CA ILE A 64 -20.60 31.44 7.55
C ILE A 64 -19.16 31.40 8.11
N ILE A 65 -18.24 30.67 7.49
CA ILE A 65 -16.88 30.45 8.03
C ILE A 65 -16.12 31.78 8.14
N PRO A 66 -15.97 32.60 7.07
CA PRO A 66 -15.34 33.91 7.18
C PRO A 66 -15.96 34.81 8.25
N ALA A 67 -17.30 34.81 8.38
CA ALA A 67 -17.99 35.62 9.39
C ALA A 67 -17.63 35.22 10.83
N LEU A 68 -17.54 33.91 11.10
CA LEU A 68 -17.16 33.41 12.40
C LEU A 68 -15.67 33.60 12.69
N LEU A 69 -14.79 33.42 11.70
CA LEU A 69 -13.36 33.70 11.81
C LEU A 69 -13.11 35.18 12.15
N GLN A 70 -13.80 36.10 11.49
CA GLN A 70 -13.77 37.53 11.83
C GLN A 70 -14.24 37.78 13.28
N GLY A 71 -15.24 37.03 13.74
CA GLY A 71 -15.71 37.09 15.13
C GLY A 71 -14.64 36.75 16.16
N LEU A 72 -13.63 35.95 15.80
CA LEU A 72 -12.52 35.57 16.69
C LEU A 72 -11.55 36.72 16.98
N LEU A 73 -11.63 37.83 16.24
CA LEU A 73 -10.82 39.03 16.48
C LEU A 73 -11.37 39.91 17.62
N SER A 74 -12.56 39.58 18.16
CA SER A 74 -13.16 40.31 19.27
C SER A 74 -12.38 40.12 20.57
N PRO A 75 -12.34 41.13 21.47
CA PRO A 75 -11.77 40.96 22.80
C PRO A 75 -12.68 40.15 23.75
N ASP A 76 -13.98 40.01 23.45
CA ASP A 76 -14.95 39.35 24.34
C ASP A 76 -14.84 37.82 24.28
N LEU A 77 -14.47 37.21 25.40
CA LEU A 77 -14.22 35.77 25.47
C LEU A 77 -15.49 34.94 25.24
N LYS A 78 -16.66 35.39 25.71
CA LYS A 78 -17.92 34.64 25.54
C LYS A 78 -18.32 34.59 24.07
N PHE A 79 -18.12 35.69 23.35
CA PHE A 79 -18.35 35.76 21.92
C PHE A 79 -17.35 34.90 21.15
N ILE A 80 -16.05 34.96 21.46
CA ILE A 80 -15.03 34.09 20.88
C ILE A 80 -15.41 32.61 21.06
N GLU A 81 -15.79 32.20 22.27
CA GLU A 81 -16.18 30.82 22.56
C GLU A 81 -17.44 30.39 21.79
N ALA A 82 -18.41 31.29 21.61
CA ALA A 82 -19.59 31.02 20.80
C ALA A 82 -19.24 30.83 19.31
N CYS A 83 -18.34 31.66 18.77
CA CYS A 83 -17.83 31.55 17.41
C CYS A 83 -17.04 30.25 17.20
N LEU A 84 -16.10 29.94 18.10
CA LEU A 84 -15.31 28.69 18.05
C LEU A 84 -16.20 27.45 18.17
N ARG A 85 -17.21 27.46 19.04
CA ARG A 85 -18.14 26.34 19.17
C ARG A 85 -18.93 26.12 17.88
N CYS A 86 -19.34 27.20 17.21
CA CYS A 86 -20.02 27.14 15.93
C CYS A 86 -19.08 26.62 14.83
N LEU A 87 -17.87 27.19 14.70
CA LEU A 87 -16.83 26.74 13.76
C LEU A 87 -16.52 25.25 13.93
N ARG A 88 -16.31 24.80 15.18
CA ARG A 88 -16.11 23.39 15.50
C ARG A 88 -17.24 22.52 15.00
N THR A 89 -18.49 22.95 15.17
CA THR A 89 -19.66 22.16 14.73
C THR A 89 -19.71 22.06 13.21
N ILE A 90 -19.37 23.15 12.51
CA ILE A 90 -19.31 23.19 11.05
C ILE A 90 -18.19 22.27 10.55
N PHE A 91 -16.96 22.42 11.05
CA PHE A 91 -15.80 21.66 10.59
C PHE A 91 -15.81 20.16 10.94
N ILE A 92 -16.56 19.74 11.96
CA ILE A 92 -16.76 18.31 12.24
C ILE A 92 -17.68 17.64 11.19
N SER A 93 -18.48 18.42 10.48
CA SER A 93 -19.41 17.89 9.48
C SER A 93 -18.64 17.35 8.26
N PRO A 94 -18.97 16.15 7.75
CA PRO A 94 -18.29 15.55 6.59
C PRO A 94 -18.51 16.33 5.28
N VAL A 95 -19.45 17.28 5.26
CA VAL A 95 -19.74 18.11 4.07
C VAL A 95 -18.97 19.42 4.04
N THR A 96 -18.20 19.73 5.08
CA THR A 96 -17.38 20.94 5.15
C THR A 96 -15.99 20.63 4.62
N PRO A 97 -15.53 21.30 3.54
CA PRO A 97 -14.16 21.12 3.06
C PRO A 97 -13.15 21.62 4.09
N GLU A 98 -12.25 20.73 4.50
CA GLU A 98 -11.21 21.00 5.51
C GLU A 98 -10.24 22.10 5.06
N ASP A 99 -10.00 22.20 3.75
CA ASP A 99 -9.12 23.20 3.12
C ASP A 99 -9.54 24.64 3.43
N LEU A 100 -10.84 24.88 3.74
CA LEU A 100 -11.36 26.21 4.10
C LEU A 100 -10.75 26.75 5.40
N LEU A 101 -10.19 25.92 6.27
CA LEU A 101 -9.47 26.38 7.45
C LEU A 101 -8.10 26.97 7.08
N TYR A 102 -7.51 26.51 5.97
CA TYR A 102 -6.13 26.79 5.57
C TYR A 102 -6.03 27.80 4.42
N THR A 103 -7.15 28.39 3.98
CA THR A 103 -7.14 29.40 2.91
C THR A 103 -6.42 30.69 3.30
N ASP A 104 -6.48 31.07 4.57
CA ASP A 104 -5.77 32.24 5.12
C ASP A 104 -4.72 31.75 6.11
N ALA A 105 -3.44 32.02 5.81
CA ALA A 105 -2.30 31.60 6.60
C ALA A 105 -2.32 32.16 8.04
N THR A 106 -3.03 33.27 8.28
CA THR A 106 -3.10 33.89 9.62
C THR A 106 -4.03 33.15 10.57
N VAL A 107 -4.99 32.37 10.04
CA VAL A 107 -6.03 31.71 10.84
C VAL A 107 -5.44 30.71 11.82
N ILE A 108 -4.50 29.87 11.37
CA ILE A 108 -3.88 28.86 12.25
C ILE A 108 -3.11 29.52 13.39
N SER A 109 -2.31 30.56 13.08
CA SER A 109 -1.58 31.33 14.09
C SER A 109 -2.52 31.97 15.11
N HIS A 110 -3.62 32.57 14.64
CA HIS A 110 -4.63 33.17 15.51
C HIS A 110 -5.32 32.15 16.41
N LEU A 111 -5.70 30.98 15.87
CA LEU A 111 -6.27 29.89 16.67
C LEU A 111 -5.27 29.39 17.72
N MET A 112 -3.98 29.26 17.40
CA MET A 112 -2.96 28.89 18.38
C MET A 112 -2.88 29.91 19.53
N ALA A 113 -2.93 31.21 19.22
CA ALA A 113 -2.93 32.27 20.24
C ALA A 113 -4.17 32.22 21.17
N LEU A 114 -5.31 31.72 20.68
CA LEU A 114 -6.53 31.58 21.46
C LEU A 114 -6.55 30.34 22.38
N LEU A 115 -5.65 29.37 22.21
CA LEU A 115 -5.59 28.15 23.05
C LEU A 115 -5.40 28.48 24.54
N SER A 116 -4.66 29.52 24.89
CA SER A 116 -4.38 29.87 26.29
C SER A 116 -5.53 30.60 27.00
N ARG A 117 -6.59 30.99 26.27
CA ARG A 117 -7.64 31.89 26.76
C ARG A 117 -8.64 31.22 27.70
N SER A 118 -9.05 29.99 27.43
CA SER A 118 -9.96 29.24 28.31
C SER A 118 -9.93 27.73 28.01
N ARG A 119 -10.50 26.93 28.93
CA ARG A 119 -10.70 25.49 28.68
C ARG A 119 -11.58 25.19 27.46
N TYR A 120 -12.51 26.09 27.12
CA TYR A 120 -13.41 25.90 25.99
C TYR A 120 -12.70 26.21 24.67
N THR A 121 -11.85 27.25 24.64
CA THR A 121 -11.03 27.52 23.46
C THR A 121 -10.10 26.34 23.18
N GLN A 122 -9.43 25.80 24.20
CA GLN A 122 -8.61 24.58 24.11
C GLN A 122 -9.39 23.40 23.50
N GLU A 123 -10.56 23.09 24.06
CA GLU A 123 -11.40 21.98 23.59
C GLU A 123 -11.82 22.15 22.13
N TYR A 124 -12.34 23.32 21.75
CA TYR A 124 -12.90 23.55 20.42
C TYR A 124 -11.81 23.64 19.35
N ILE A 125 -10.68 24.29 19.64
CA ILE A 125 -9.58 24.44 18.70
C ILE A 125 -8.91 23.09 18.44
N CYS A 126 -8.66 22.29 19.48
CA CYS A 126 -8.11 20.94 19.29
C CYS A 126 -9.07 20.04 18.48
N GLN A 127 -10.40 20.18 18.68
CA GLN A 127 -11.40 19.49 17.85
C GLN A 127 -11.33 19.92 16.39
N ILE A 128 -11.29 21.23 16.13
CA ILE A 128 -11.16 21.78 14.76
C ILE A 128 -9.88 21.24 14.11
N PHE A 129 -8.72 21.34 14.78
CA PHE A 129 -7.46 20.85 14.23
C PHE A 129 -7.47 19.35 13.98
N SER A 130 -8.02 18.54 14.89
CA SER A 130 -8.11 17.09 14.69
C SER A 130 -8.98 16.68 13.48
N HIS A 131 -10.03 17.44 13.17
CA HIS A 131 -10.93 17.13 12.04
C HIS A 131 -10.47 17.76 10.73
N CYS A 132 -9.89 18.97 10.76
CA CYS A 132 -9.41 19.63 9.55
C CYS A 132 -8.03 19.14 9.10
N CYS A 133 -7.35 18.32 9.89
CA CYS A 133 -6.07 17.77 9.52
C CYS A 133 -6.28 16.54 8.60
N LYS A 134 -6.29 16.81 7.29
CA LYS A 134 -6.49 15.78 6.25
C LYS A 134 -5.34 14.79 6.29
N LEU A 135 -5.66 13.52 6.51
CA LEU A 135 -4.73 12.43 6.29
C LEU A 135 -4.74 12.12 4.79
N GLN A 136 -3.66 12.41 4.06
CA GLN A 136 -3.58 12.14 2.61
C GLN A 136 -3.80 10.66 2.24
N HIS A 137 -3.78 9.75 3.22
CA HIS A 137 -3.59 8.32 2.99
C HIS A 137 -4.52 7.37 3.75
N TRP A 138 -5.40 7.85 4.64
CA TRP A 138 -6.24 6.98 5.48
C TRP A 138 -7.13 6.01 4.68
N HIS A 139 -7.44 6.34 3.43
CA HIS A 139 -8.31 5.52 2.57
C HIS A 139 -7.63 4.79 1.41
N SER A 140 -6.35 5.04 1.10
CA SER A 140 -5.75 4.56 -0.16
C SER A 140 -4.41 3.82 -0.03
N CYS A 141 -3.81 3.69 1.16
CA CYS A 141 -2.54 2.97 1.27
C CYS A 141 -2.71 1.45 1.14
N GLY A 142 -2.43 1.00 -0.09
CA GLY A 142 -2.06 -0.33 -0.53
C GLY A 142 -0.90 -0.88 0.28
N PHE A 143 -1.08 -2.09 0.80
CA PHE A 143 0.02 -2.98 1.13
C PHE A 143 0.84 -3.17 -0.16
N ASN A 144 2.16 -3.02 -0.08
CA ASN A 144 3.15 -3.35 -1.12
C ASN A 144 3.30 -2.40 -2.32
N SER A 145 3.45 -1.10 -2.09
CA SER A 145 4.38 -0.32 -2.91
C SER A 145 5.57 0.04 -2.03
N LEU A 146 6.79 -0.17 -2.54
CA LEU A 146 8.01 0.44 -1.98
C LEU A 146 7.74 1.90 -1.59
N PRO A 147 8.49 2.48 -0.64
CA PRO A 147 8.50 3.93 -0.45
C PRO A 147 9.05 4.56 -1.73
N GLN A 148 8.18 4.80 -2.71
CA GLN A 148 8.47 5.76 -3.76
C GLN A 148 8.22 7.12 -3.14
N PRO A 149 9.21 8.03 -3.14
CA PRO A 149 8.96 9.43 -2.89
C PRO A 149 8.20 9.98 -4.09
N LEU A 150 6.89 9.73 -4.13
CA LEU A 150 6.00 10.44 -5.03
C LEU A 150 5.79 11.83 -4.44
N LEU A 151 6.71 12.71 -4.84
CA LEU A 151 6.48 14.13 -4.97
C LEU A 151 5.04 14.38 -5.43
N CYS A 152 4.27 14.98 -4.52
CA CYS A 152 3.22 15.97 -4.78
C CYS A 152 2.13 15.60 -5.80
N ALA A 153 0.87 15.53 -5.35
CA ALA A 153 -0.25 15.87 -6.22
C ALA A 153 -1.35 16.63 -5.46
N ASN A 154 -1.00 17.90 -5.17
CA ASN A 154 -1.89 19.07 -5.29
C ASN A 154 -2.88 19.42 -4.15
N GLY A 155 -2.54 19.15 -2.90
CA GLY A 155 -3.21 19.78 -1.73
C GLY A 155 -2.22 20.19 -0.65
N PRO A 156 -2.50 21.25 0.14
CA PRO A 156 -1.66 21.61 1.29
C PRO A 156 -1.57 20.45 2.29
N ASP A 157 -0.36 20.11 2.73
CA ASP A 157 -0.18 19.15 3.83
C ASP A 157 -0.57 19.84 5.16
N HIS A 158 -1.82 19.62 5.58
CA HIS A 158 -2.39 20.19 6.79
C HIS A 158 -1.58 19.83 8.04
N GLN A 159 -0.99 18.64 8.12
CA GLN A 159 -0.14 18.23 9.24
C GLN A 159 1.11 19.11 9.31
N THR A 160 1.77 19.32 8.17
CA THR A 160 2.95 20.19 8.06
C THR A 160 2.62 21.65 8.37
N ILE A 161 1.47 22.17 7.92
CA ILE A 161 1.06 23.55 8.25
C ILE A 161 0.87 23.71 9.77
N LEU A 162 0.12 22.80 10.40
CA LEU A 162 -0.09 22.84 11.86
C LEU A 162 1.23 22.72 12.61
N PHE A 163 2.12 21.81 12.19
CA PHE A 163 3.44 21.64 12.77
C PHE A 163 4.27 22.92 12.69
N ASN A 164 4.35 23.56 11.52
CA ASN A 164 5.12 24.79 11.31
C ASN A 164 4.60 25.98 12.13
N HIS A 165 3.32 25.98 12.49
CA HIS A 165 2.72 26.98 13.39
C HIS A 165 2.82 26.62 14.88
N GLY A 166 3.65 25.64 15.23
CA GLY A 166 3.95 25.29 16.61
C GLY A 166 2.85 24.47 17.31
N ALA A 167 2.00 23.74 16.56
CA ALA A 167 0.93 22.93 17.15
C ALA A 167 1.45 21.97 18.24
N VAL A 168 2.61 21.35 18.03
CA VAL A 168 3.21 20.42 18.99
C VAL A 168 3.49 21.11 20.32
N GLN A 169 4.19 22.23 20.31
CA GLN A 169 4.58 22.97 21.51
C GLN A 169 3.35 23.57 22.21
N ASN A 170 2.42 24.13 21.44
CA ASN A 170 1.24 24.79 21.99
C ASN A 170 0.20 23.81 22.56
N ILE A 171 0.13 22.57 22.07
CA ILE A 171 -0.88 21.58 22.50
C ILE A 171 -0.34 20.59 23.55
N ALA A 172 0.98 20.36 23.62
CA ALA A 172 1.57 19.33 24.48
C ALA A 172 1.13 19.44 25.95
N HIS A 173 1.15 20.65 26.53
CA HIS A 173 0.74 20.89 27.93
C HIS A 173 -0.75 20.58 28.18
N LEU A 174 -1.59 20.53 27.15
CA LEU A 174 -3.01 20.18 27.29
C LEU A 174 -3.22 18.69 27.59
N LEU A 175 -2.24 17.83 27.32
CA LEU A 175 -2.28 16.40 27.67
C LEU A 175 -2.28 16.14 29.18
N VAL A 176 -1.79 17.08 29.98
CA VAL A 176 -1.80 16.99 31.45
C VAL A 176 -2.91 17.84 32.09
N SER A 177 -3.77 18.46 31.28
CA SER A 177 -4.92 19.26 31.76
C SER A 177 -5.82 18.46 32.71
N THR A 178 -6.34 19.11 33.76
CA THR A 178 -7.30 18.52 34.69
C THR A 178 -8.65 18.21 34.04
N SER A 179 -8.96 18.85 32.91
CA SER A 179 -10.18 18.60 32.14
C SER A 179 -10.01 17.40 31.21
N TYR A 180 -10.78 16.33 31.46
CA TYR A 180 -10.84 15.15 30.56
C TYR A 180 -11.12 15.56 29.11
N LYS A 181 -12.07 16.48 28.91
CA LYS A 181 -12.45 16.92 27.56
C LYS A 181 -11.26 17.55 26.83
N VAL A 182 -10.55 18.48 27.46
CA VAL A 182 -9.37 19.12 26.86
C VAL A 182 -8.31 18.09 26.54
N ARG A 183 -7.99 17.23 27.51
CA ARG A 183 -6.98 16.16 27.36
C ARG A 183 -7.29 15.25 26.18
N MET A 184 -8.54 14.80 26.07
CA MET A 184 -8.97 13.90 25.01
C MET A 184 -8.85 14.55 23.63
N GLN A 185 -9.20 15.83 23.48
CA GLN A 185 -9.07 16.52 22.19
C GLN A 185 -7.62 16.80 21.82
N ALA A 186 -6.78 17.15 22.79
CA ALA A 186 -5.34 17.27 22.58
C ALA A 186 -4.74 15.94 22.10
N LEU A 187 -5.12 14.83 22.75
CA LEU A 187 -4.69 13.49 22.37
C LEU A 187 -5.14 13.11 20.94
N LYS A 188 -6.39 13.39 20.57
CA LYS A 188 -6.88 13.19 19.20
C LYS A 188 -6.10 14.02 18.19
N CYS A 189 -5.82 15.28 18.50
CA CYS A 189 -5.00 16.14 17.64
C CYS A 189 -3.61 15.54 17.41
N PHE A 190 -2.93 15.05 18.46
CA PHE A 190 -1.64 14.36 18.30
C PHE A 190 -1.75 13.07 17.50
N SER A 191 -2.83 12.30 17.65
CA SER A 191 -3.01 11.05 16.89
C SER A 191 -3.06 11.30 15.37
N VAL A 192 -3.71 12.39 14.96
CA VAL A 192 -3.82 12.79 13.55
C VAL A 192 -2.53 13.45 13.07
N LEU A 193 -1.90 14.31 13.88
CA LEU A 193 -0.63 14.95 13.51
C LEU A 193 0.52 13.94 13.33
N ALA A 194 0.57 12.87 14.13
CA ALA A 194 1.65 11.88 14.08
C ALA A 194 1.48 10.83 12.97
N PHE A 195 0.24 10.58 12.52
CA PHE A 195 -0.06 9.49 11.59
C PHE A 195 0.65 9.67 10.25
N GLU A 196 1.47 8.70 9.86
CA GLU A 196 2.28 8.73 8.62
C GLU A 196 3.12 10.00 8.43
N ASN A 197 3.47 10.69 9.53
CA ASN A 197 4.27 11.91 9.51
C ASN A 197 5.57 11.72 10.32
N PRO A 198 6.69 11.39 9.66
CA PRO A 198 7.98 11.20 10.32
C PRO A 198 8.50 12.44 11.05
N GLN A 199 8.31 13.62 10.46
CA GLN A 199 8.79 14.88 11.04
C GLN A 199 8.11 15.19 12.38
N VAL A 200 6.78 15.09 12.43
CA VAL A 200 6.02 15.25 13.67
C VAL A 200 6.42 14.17 14.66
N SER A 201 6.41 12.90 14.25
CA SER A 201 6.68 11.76 15.14
C SER A 201 8.07 11.83 15.80
N MET A 202 9.11 12.19 15.04
CA MET A 202 10.47 12.39 15.56
C MET A 202 10.55 13.56 16.56
N THR A 203 9.72 14.58 16.37
CA THR A 203 9.63 15.70 17.32
C THR A 203 8.94 15.26 18.60
N LEU A 204 7.81 14.54 18.51
CA LEU A 204 7.00 14.14 19.67
C LEU A 204 7.77 13.31 20.70
N VAL A 205 8.68 12.43 20.28
CA VAL A 205 9.52 11.63 21.20
C VAL A 205 10.33 12.49 22.17
N ASN A 206 10.73 13.69 21.75
CA ASN A 206 11.62 14.57 22.50
C ASN A 206 10.89 15.67 23.28
N VAL A 207 9.57 15.78 23.13
CA VAL A 207 8.78 16.80 23.85
C VAL A 207 8.56 16.33 25.29
N SER A 208 8.89 17.22 26.24
CA SER A 208 8.68 17.01 27.67
C SER A 208 7.61 17.97 28.20
N VAL A 209 6.71 17.44 29.03
CA VAL A 209 5.66 18.20 29.74
C VAL A 209 5.77 17.81 31.21
N ASP A 210 5.94 18.80 32.09
CA ASP A 210 6.14 18.61 33.54
C ASP A 210 7.25 17.59 33.88
N GLY A 211 8.31 17.53 33.05
CA GLY A 211 9.45 16.63 33.24
C GLY A 211 9.29 15.23 32.63
N GLU A 212 8.14 14.92 32.03
CA GLU A 212 7.87 13.62 31.40
C GLU A 212 7.80 13.72 29.88
N LEU A 213 8.41 12.75 29.19
CA LEU A 213 8.36 12.70 27.73
C LEU A 213 6.97 12.26 27.26
N LEU A 214 6.53 12.75 26.09
CA LEU A 214 5.22 12.40 25.55
C LEU A 214 4.97 10.88 25.41
N PRO A 215 5.93 10.03 24.99
CA PRO A 215 5.72 8.58 25.01
C PRO A 215 5.35 8.03 26.39
N GLN A 216 5.92 8.57 27.47
CA GLN A 216 5.62 8.17 28.84
C GLN A 216 4.21 8.60 29.25
N ILE A 217 3.81 9.82 28.86
CA ILE A 217 2.46 10.35 29.07
C ILE A 217 1.43 9.47 28.33
N PHE A 218 1.70 9.10 27.09
CA PHE A 218 0.86 8.18 26.32
C PHE A 218 0.79 6.79 27.00
N VAL A 219 1.89 6.24 27.47
CA VAL A 219 1.88 4.97 28.23
C VAL A 219 1.00 5.05 29.48
N LYS A 220 0.97 6.18 30.20
CA LYS A 220 0.05 6.38 31.32
C LYS A 220 -1.42 6.43 30.90
N MET A 221 -1.70 6.95 29.71
CA MET A 221 -3.04 6.98 29.11
C MET A 221 -3.52 5.61 28.61
N LEU A 222 -2.61 4.63 28.44
CA LEU A 222 -2.92 3.23 28.11
C LEU A 222 -3.38 2.39 29.31
N GLN A 223 -3.28 2.90 30.54
CA GLN A 223 -3.58 2.12 31.74
C GLN A 223 -5.06 1.67 31.78
N ARG A 224 -5.31 0.50 32.38
CA ARG A 224 -6.64 -0.14 32.36
C ARG A 224 -7.73 0.64 33.08
N ASP A 225 -7.37 1.51 34.01
CA ASP A 225 -8.27 2.41 34.76
C ASP A 225 -8.69 3.65 33.94
N LYS A 226 -8.11 3.87 32.76
CA LYS A 226 -8.49 4.98 31.87
C LYS A 226 -9.69 4.64 30.98
N PRO A 227 -10.43 5.62 30.46
CA PRO A 227 -11.46 5.37 29.45
C PRO A 227 -10.90 4.70 28.19
N ILE A 228 -11.70 3.85 27.53
CA ILE A 228 -11.25 3.08 26.34
C ILE A 228 -10.85 3.99 25.18
N GLU A 229 -11.60 5.07 24.95
CA GLU A 229 -11.28 6.10 23.96
C GLU A 229 -9.85 6.66 24.14
N MET A 230 -9.47 6.92 25.40
CA MET A 230 -8.14 7.43 25.75
C MET A 230 -7.06 6.37 25.50
N GLN A 231 -7.33 5.12 25.88
CA GLN A 231 -6.40 4.00 25.63
C GLN A 231 -6.17 3.79 24.13
N LEU A 232 -7.24 3.74 23.32
CA LEU A 232 -7.15 3.56 21.88
C LEU A 232 -6.44 4.72 21.18
N THR A 233 -6.80 5.96 21.50
CA THR A 233 -6.19 7.14 20.88
C THR A 233 -4.72 7.28 21.27
N SER A 234 -4.38 6.93 22.51
CA SER A 234 -2.99 6.91 22.97
C SER A 234 -2.18 5.80 22.31
N ALA A 235 -2.79 4.62 22.09
CA ALA A 235 -2.16 3.54 21.35
C ALA A 235 -1.90 3.96 19.90
N LYS A 236 -2.83 4.67 19.26
CA LYS A 236 -2.64 5.26 17.93
C LYS A 236 -1.45 6.21 17.86
N CYS A 237 -1.29 7.11 18.83
CA CYS A 237 -0.10 7.99 18.88
C CYS A 237 1.21 7.18 18.90
N LEU A 238 1.32 6.21 19.81
CA LEU A 238 2.51 5.37 19.94
C LEU A 238 2.75 4.50 18.70
N THR A 239 1.68 3.95 18.12
CA THR A 239 1.75 3.20 16.87
C THR A 239 2.27 4.08 15.72
N SER A 240 1.71 5.28 15.54
CA SER A 240 2.17 6.22 14.51
C SER A 240 3.64 6.59 14.69
N MET A 241 4.06 6.88 15.93
CA MET A 241 5.45 7.20 16.25
C MET A 241 6.40 6.03 15.98
N CYS A 242 5.96 4.79 16.25
CA CYS A 242 6.72 3.59 15.94
C CYS A 242 6.84 3.35 14.44
N ARG A 243 5.73 3.47 13.70
CA ARG A 243 5.69 3.29 12.23
C ARG A 243 6.47 4.35 11.48
N ALA A 244 6.56 5.56 12.03
CA ALA A 244 7.43 6.63 11.56
C ALA A 244 8.92 6.43 11.86
N GLY A 245 9.30 5.39 12.61
CA GLY A 245 10.68 5.13 13.01
C GLY A 245 11.19 5.97 14.19
N ALA A 246 10.33 6.74 14.85
CA ALA A 246 10.70 7.55 16.01
C ALA A 246 10.84 6.73 17.30
N ILE A 247 10.03 5.67 17.43
CA ILE A 247 10.15 4.67 18.50
C ILE A 247 10.50 3.33 17.87
N ARG A 248 11.51 2.65 18.44
CA ARG A 248 11.90 1.33 17.95
C ARG A 248 10.80 0.29 18.23
N THR A 249 10.69 -0.72 17.36
CA THR A 249 9.67 -1.77 17.50
C THR A 249 9.90 -2.66 18.73
N ASP A 250 11.14 -2.74 19.24
CA ASP A 250 11.54 -3.47 20.45
C ASP A 250 11.39 -2.65 21.75
N ASP A 251 10.97 -1.39 21.68
CA ASP A 251 10.83 -0.54 22.85
C ASP A 251 9.73 -1.07 23.82
N PRO A 252 9.97 -1.09 25.14
CA PRO A 252 8.98 -1.51 26.14
C PRO A 252 7.61 -0.82 26.03
N CYS A 253 7.54 0.44 25.59
CA CYS A 253 6.28 1.13 25.38
C CYS A 253 5.46 0.51 24.23
N ILE A 254 6.11 -0.11 23.25
CA ILE A 254 5.45 -0.80 22.15
C ILE A 254 5.11 -2.24 22.57
N VAL A 255 6.14 -3.03 22.91
CA VAL A 255 5.99 -4.47 23.10
C VAL A 255 5.25 -4.84 24.39
N LEU A 256 5.42 -4.08 25.48
CA LEU A 256 4.80 -4.39 26.78
C LEU A 256 3.54 -3.58 27.08
N LYS A 257 3.28 -2.48 26.35
CA LYS A 257 2.15 -1.58 26.64
C LYS A 257 1.20 -1.45 25.45
N THR A 258 1.68 -0.97 24.30
CA THR A 258 0.83 -0.66 23.14
C THR A 258 0.24 -1.91 22.50
N LEU A 259 1.07 -2.90 22.14
CA LEU A 259 0.61 -4.15 21.50
C LEU A 259 -0.38 -4.92 22.39
N PRO A 260 -0.10 -5.22 23.68
CA PRO A 260 -1.06 -5.91 24.53
C PRO A 260 -2.35 -5.11 24.75
N CYS A 261 -2.28 -3.78 24.77
CA CYS A 261 -3.47 -2.94 24.87
C CYS A 261 -4.37 -3.12 23.64
N LEU A 262 -3.80 -3.03 22.42
CA LEU A 262 -4.54 -3.18 21.17
C LEU A 262 -5.11 -4.60 20.98
N VAL A 263 -4.36 -5.64 21.37
CA VAL A 263 -4.87 -7.02 21.38
C VAL A 263 -6.10 -7.14 22.29
N ARG A 264 -6.05 -6.58 23.50
CA ARG A 264 -7.20 -6.56 24.42
C ARG A 264 -8.41 -5.80 23.85
N MET A 265 -8.20 -4.78 23.02
CA MET A 265 -9.30 -4.06 22.36
C MET A 265 -10.04 -4.94 21.34
N CYS A 266 -9.43 -6.02 20.87
CA CYS A 266 -10.08 -6.95 19.93
C CYS A 266 -11.06 -7.92 20.62
N SER A 267 -11.08 -7.96 21.96
CA SER A 267 -11.88 -8.92 22.73
C SER A 267 -13.38 -8.74 22.56
N LYS A 268 -14.13 -9.84 22.66
CA LYS A 268 -15.60 -9.86 22.55
C LYS A 268 -16.33 -9.02 23.60
N ASP A 269 -15.65 -8.67 24.71
CA ASP A 269 -16.20 -7.88 25.81
C ASP A 269 -16.15 -6.36 25.52
N ARG A 270 -15.70 -5.98 24.32
CA ARG A 270 -15.59 -4.59 23.84
C ARG A 270 -16.72 -4.23 22.89
N LEU A 271 -16.99 -2.93 22.76
CA LEU A 271 -17.93 -2.42 21.76
C LEU A 271 -17.40 -2.73 20.35
N LEU A 272 -18.29 -2.81 19.36
CA LEU A 272 -17.91 -3.21 18.00
C LEU A 272 -16.95 -2.20 17.37
N GLU A 273 -17.16 -0.91 17.64
CA GLU A 273 -16.34 0.20 17.18
C GLU A 273 -14.92 0.13 17.78
N GLU A 274 -14.84 -0.17 19.09
CA GLU A 274 -13.56 -0.33 19.81
C GLU A 274 -12.77 -1.53 19.26
N ARG A 275 -13.47 -2.61 18.93
CA ARG A 275 -12.91 -3.83 18.32
C ARG A 275 -12.35 -3.59 16.93
N VAL A 276 -13.07 -2.82 16.12
CA VAL A 276 -12.62 -2.39 14.79
C VAL A 276 -11.37 -1.53 14.94
N GLU A 277 -11.45 -0.48 15.76
CA GLU A 277 -10.35 0.47 15.94
C GLU A 277 -9.09 -0.18 16.50
N GLY A 278 -9.25 -1.08 17.48
CA GLY A 278 -8.16 -1.86 18.05
C GLY A 278 -7.49 -2.76 17.02
N ALA A 279 -8.28 -3.50 16.24
CA ALA A 279 -7.76 -4.42 15.23
C ALA A 279 -7.06 -3.68 14.07
N GLU A 280 -7.62 -2.57 13.58
CA GLU A 280 -7.00 -1.78 12.52
C GLU A 280 -5.70 -1.10 12.99
N THR A 281 -5.69 -0.55 14.20
CA THR A 281 -4.48 0.07 14.78
C THR A 281 -3.39 -0.97 15.01
N LEU A 282 -3.76 -2.18 15.47
CA LEU A 282 -2.82 -3.29 15.61
C LEU A 282 -2.28 -3.76 14.26
N ALA A 283 -3.15 -3.88 13.25
CA ALA A 283 -2.76 -4.28 11.91
C ALA A 283 -1.71 -3.32 11.33
N TYR A 284 -1.88 -2.01 11.56
CA TYR A 284 -0.92 -0.99 11.15
C TYR A 284 0.40 -1.09 11.94
N LEU A 285 0.36 -1.30 13.26
CA LEU A 285 1.55 -1.41 14.10
C LEU A 285 2.49 -2.53 13.66
N ILE A 286 1.94 -3.72 13.38
CA ILE A 286 2.75 -4.93 13.18
C ILE A 286 3.10 -5.19 11.71
N GLU A 287 2.53 -4.44 10.76
CA GLU A 287 2.53 -4.76 9.32
C GLU A 287 3.91 -5.11 8.74
N THR A 288 4.97 -4.41 9.16
CA THR A 288 6.32 -4.56 8.59
C THR A 288 7.34 -5.15 9.55
N ASP A 289 6.94 -5.58 10.75
CA ASP A 289 7.86 -6.08 11.76
C ASP A 289 7.51 -7.52 12.16
N VAL A 290 8.41 -8.44 11.84
CA VAL A 290 8.22 -9.90 12.04
C VAL A 290 8.10 -10.24 13.53
N GLU A 291 8.83 -9.57 14.40
CA GLU A 291 8.83 -9.88 15.84
C GLU A 291 7.53 -9.38 16.49
N LEU A 292 7.03 -8.21 16.11
CA LEU A 292 5.71 -7.74 16.52
C LEU A 292 4.59 -8.66 16.00
N GLN A 293 4.69 -9.17 14.76
CA GLN A 293 3.75 -10.17 14.24
C GLN A 293 3.74 -11.44 15.10
N ARG A 294 4.93 -11.96 15.42
CA ARG A 294 5.10 -13.14 16.29
C ARG A 294 4.49 -12.91 17.66
N MET A 295 4.83 -11.80 18.33
CA MET A 295 4.29 -11.45 19.65
C MET A 295 2.76 -11.30 19.61
N ALA A 296 2.21 -10.58 18.64
CA ALA A 296 0.77 -10.43 18.48
C ALA A 296 0.07 -11.77 18.26
N SER A 297 0.66 -12.67 17.46
CA SER A 297 0.05 -13.98 17.12
C SER A 297 -0.15 -14.91 18.31
N ILE A 298 0.65 -14.76 19.37
CA ILE A 298 0.59 -15.60 20.57
C ILE A 298 -0.08 -14.91 21.77
N THR A 299 -0.40 -13.62 21.66
CA THR A 299 -1.00 -12.84 22.74
C THR A 299 -2.52 -13.06 22.80
N ASP A 300 -3.05 -13.41 23.97
CA ASP A 300 -4.48 -13.55 24.29
C ASP A 300 -5.32 -14.31 23.23
N HIS A 301 -4.73 -15.31 22.55
CA HIS A 301 -5.39 -16.08 21.49
C HIS A 301 -5.97 -15.21 20.36
N LEU A 302 -5.30 -14.10 20.01
CA LEU A 302 -5.76 -13.11 19.02
C LEU A 302 -6.29 -13.73 17.73
N ILE A 303 -5.57 -14.69 17.13
CA ILE A 303 -5.97 -15.33 15.86
C ILE A 303 -7.36 -15.97 15.96
N VAL A 304 -7.66 -16.64 17.07
CA VAL A 304 -8.97 -17.29 17.29
C VAL A 304 -10.04 -16.25 17.62
N MET A 305 -9.69 -15.22 18.39
CA MET A 305 -10.59 -14.11 18.74
C MET A 305 -11.11 -13.36 17.50
N LEU A 306 -10.25 -13.16 16.49
CA LEU A 306 -10.65 -12.51 15.24
C LEU A 306 -11.66 -13.34 14.43
N ALA A 307 -11.73 -14.65 14.64
CA ALA A 307 -12.74 -15.49 13.99
C ALA A 307 -14.17 -15.08 14.37
N ASP A 308 -14.37 -14.52 15.56
CA ASP A 308 -15.67 -14.05 16.04
C ASP A 308 -16.19 -12.82 15.28
N TYR A 309 -15.31 -12.08 14.58
CA TYR A 309 -15.71 -10.90 13.80
C TYR A 309 -16.58 -11.31 12.59
N PHE A 310 -16.48 -12.55 12.12
CA PHE A 310 -17.24 -13.07 10.99
C PHE A 310 -18.60 -13.64 11.37
N LYS A 311 -18.90 -13.81 12.67
CA LYS A 311 -20.20 -14.32 13.15
C LYS A 311 -21.33 -13.31 12.98
N TYR A 312 -21.02 -12.04 12.76
CA TYR A 312 -22.02 -11.00 12.57
C TYR A 312 -22.59 -11.05 11.14
N PRO A 313 -23.92 -10.99 10.99
CA PRO A 313 -24.60 -11.09 9.70
C PRO A 313 -24.21 -9.94 8.77
N SER A 314 -23.98 -10.25 7.49
CA SER A 314 -23.66 -9.27 6.43
C SER A 314 -24.81 -9.02 5.45
N SER A 315 -25.98 -9.63 5.68
CA SER A 315 -27.16 -9.47 4.81
C SER A 315 -28.44 -9.17 5.58
N VAL A 316 -29.31 -8.38 4.93
CA VAL A 316 -30.62 -7.94 5.45
C VAL A 316 -31.56 -9.12 5.74
N SER A 317 -31.43 -10.23 5.00
CA SER A 317 -32.31 -11.40 5.09
C SER A 317 -32.26 -12.14 6.44
N ALA A 318 -31.26 -11.89 7.28
CA ALA A 318 -31.07 -12.58 8.56
C ALA A 318 -31.64 -11.81 9.78
N ILE A 319 -32.18 -10.59 9.60
CA ILE A 319 -32.52 -9.70 10.71
C ILE A 319 -33.94 -9.13 10.53
N THR A 320 -34.79 -9.28 11.55
CA THR A 320 -36.23 -8.96 11.50
C THR A 320 -36.59 -7.53 11.90
N ASP A 321 -35.64 -6.68 12.33
CA ASP A 321 -35.91 -5.37 12.95
C ASP A 321 -35.17 -4.19 12.26
N ILE A 322 -35.92 -3.28 11.62
CA ILE A 322 -35.44 -2.36 10.55
C ILE A 322 -34.54 -1.21 11.04
N LYS A 323 -34.70 -0.73 12.28
CA LYS A 323 -33.91 0.43 12.79
C LYS A 323 -32.57 0.05 13.41
N ARG A 324 -32.44 -1.17 13.94
CA ARG A 324 -31.14 -1.74 14.38
C ARG A 324 -30.32 -2.27 13.19
N LEU A 325 -31.01 -2.59 12.09
CA LEU A 325 -30.45 -3.17 10.87
C LEU A 325 -29.27 -2.40 10.27
N ASP A 326 -29.42 -1.09 10.03
CA ASP A 326 -28.43 -0.32 9.26
C ASP A 326 -27.14 -0.06 10.07
N HIS A 327 -27.31 0.15 11.38
CA HIS A 327 -26.19 0.27 12.33
C HIS A 327 -25.43 -1.04 12.46
N ASP A 328 -26.13 -2.16 12.65
CA ASP A 328 -25.51 -3.46 12.88
C ASP A 328 -24.84 -4.01 11.61
N LEU A 329 -25.40 -3.75 10.42
CA LEU A 329 -24.80 -4.11 9.13
C LEU A 329 -23.52 -3.32 8.84
N LYS A 330 -23.50 -2.01 9.13
CA LYS A 330 -22.30 -1.18 8.96
C LYS A 330 -21.14 -1.73 9.81
N HIS A 331 -21.40 -1.98 11.09
CA HIS A 331 -20.37 -2.50 12.01
C HIS A 331 -19.96 -3.93 11.66
N ALA A 332 -20.87 -4.77 11.13
CA ALA A 332 -20.52 -6.09 10.64
C ALA A 332 -19.51 -6.02 9.47
N HIS A 333 -19.71 -5.11 8.51
CA HIS A 333 -18.73 -4.90 7.44
C HIS A 333 -17.39 -4.35 7.97
N GLU A 334 -17.42 -3.40 8.89
CA GLU A 334 -16.21 -2.84 9.50
C GLU A 334 -15.41 -3.89 10.30
N LEU A 335 -16.09 -4.77 11.04
CA LEU A 335 -15.47 -5.90 11.73
C LEU A 335 -14.79 -6.85 10.72
N ARG A 336 -15.49 -7.29 9.68
CA ARG A 336 -14.91 -8.19 8.67
C ARG A 336 -13.68 -7.56 8.00
N GLN A 337 -13.78 -6.28 7.64
CA GLN A 337 -12.65 -5.52 7.11
C GLN A 337 -11.47 -5.51 8.08
N ALA A 338 -11.69 -5.16 9.35
CA ALA A 338 -10.65 -5.07 10.36
C ALA A 338 -9.98 -6.43 10.63
N ALA A 339 -10.77 -7.51 10.70
CA ALA A 339 -10.27 -8.86 10.88
C ALA A 339 -9.39 -9.31 9.70
N PHE A 340 -9.84 -9.11 8.46
CA PHE A 340 -9.03 -9.43 7.28
C PHE A 340 -7.75 -8.60 7.22
N LYS A 341 -7.80 -7.29 7.54
CA LYS A 341 -6.61 -6.44 7.61
C LYS A 341 -5.60 -6.98 8.63
N LEU A 342 -6.06 -7.32 9.83
CA LEU A 342 -5.18 -7.82 10.88
C LEU A 342 -4.61 -9.21 10.56
N TYR A 343 -5.40 -10.12 10.00
CA TYR A 343 -4.86 -11.40 9.50
C TYR A 343 -3.82 -11.19 8.38
N ALA A 344 -4.06 -10.24 7.46
CA ALA A 344 -3.11 -9.93 6.41
C ALA A 344 -1.76 -9.45 7.00
N SER A 345 -1.79 -8.55 7.98
CA SER A 345 -0.59 -8.06 8.69
C SER A 345 0.10 -9.16 9.49
N LEU A 346 -0.66 -10.00 10.22
CA LEU A 346 -0.10 -11.12 11.00
C LEU A 346 0.65 -12.13 10.10
N GLY A 347 0.05 -12.51 8.97
CA GLY A 347 0.62 -13.51 8.06
C GLY A 347 1.64 -12.95 7.06
N ALA A 348 1.96 -11.65 7.12
CA ALA A 348 2.71 -10.97 6.06
C ALA A 348 4.08 -11.58 5.82
N ASN A 349 4.83 -11.86 6.90
CA ASN A 349 6.25 -12.21 6.83
C ASN A 349 6.63 -13.50 7.58
N ASP A 350 5.68 -14.23 8.16
CA ASP A 350 5.94 -15.44 8.96
C ASP A 350 5.08 -16.64 8.52
N GLU A 351 5.73 -17.75 8.18
CA GLU A 351 5.07 -18.96 7.64
C GLU A 351 4.22 -19.69 8.68
N ASP A 352 4.69 -19.77 9.93
CA ASP A 352 3.96 -20.47 10.99
C ASP A 352 2.68 -19.71 11.35
N ILE A 353 2.72 -18.37 11.29
CA ILE A 353 1.53 -17.55 11.48
C ILE A 353 0.54 -17.76 10.32
N ARG A 354 1.00 -17.78 9.06
CA ARG A 354 0.12 -18.08 7.90
C ARG A 354 -0.58 -19.42 8.06
N LYS A 355 0.16 -20.45 8.51
CA LYS A 355 -0.40 -21.78 8.77
C LYS A 355 -1.51 -21.73 9.83
N LYS A 356 -1.24 -21.10 10.99
CA LYS A 356 -2.25 -20.92 12.06
C LYS A 356 -3.50 -20.17 11.58
N ILE A 357 -3.35 -19.17 10.72
CA ILE A 357 -4.48 -18.42 10.16
C ILE A 357 -5.34 -19.33 9.28
N ILE A 358 -4.75 -20.10 8.37
CA ILE A 358 -5.53 -21.02 7.51
C ILE A 358 -6.20 -22.14 8.31
N GLU A 359 -5.55 -22.65 9.35
CA GLU A 359 -6.10 -23.67 10.25
C GLU A 359 -7.25 -23.14 11.14
N THR A 360 -7.50 -21.82 11.13
CA THR A 360 -8.66 -21.24 11.81
C THR A 360 -9.95 -21.68 11.11
N GLU A 361 -10.95 -22.09 11.90
CA GLU A 361 -12.19 -22.66 11.42
C GLU A 361 -12.88 -21.81 10.32
N ASN A 362 -13.17 -22.44 9.18
CA ASN A 362 -13.81 -21.85 7.99
C ASN A 362 -13.07 -20.62 7.42
N MET A 363 -11.77 -20.45 7.68
CA MET A 363 -11.05 -19.25 7.25
C MET A 363 -11.00 -19.11 5.72
N MET A 364 -10.78 -20.19 4.98
CA MET A 364 -10.75 -20.16 3.52
C MET A 364 -12.12 -19.80 2.92
N ASP A 365 -13.21 -20.38 3.43
CA ASP A 365 -14.56 -20.01 3.01
C ASP A 365 -14.87 -18.55 3.29
N ARG A 366 -14.42 -18.02 4.44
CA ARG A 366 -14.56 -16.60 4.76
C ARG A 366 -13.84 -15.72 3.76
N ILE A 367 -12.60 -16.06 3.39
CA ILE A 367 -11.83 -15.33 2.37
C ILE A 367 -12.57 -15.37 1.02
N VAL A 368 -12.96 -16.56 0.56
CA VAL A 368 -13.67 -16.74 -0.73
C VAL A 368 -14.97 -15.93 -0.78
N ASN A 369 -15.75 -15.97 0.29
CA ASN A 369 -16.97 -15.15 0.42
C ASN A 369 -16.64 -13.65 0.45
N GLY A 370 -15.57 -13.27 1.15
CA GLY A 370 -15.07 -11.89 1.21
C GLY A 370 -14.69 -11.31 -0.15
N LEU A 371 -14.18 -12.13 -1.08
CA LEU A 371 -13.90 -11.71 -2.46
C LEU A 371 -15.17 -11.28 -3.24
N SER A 372 -16.34 -11.74 -2.80
CA SER A 372 -17.64 -11.47 -3.45
C SER A 372 -18.53 -10.52 -2.64
N GLU A 373 -18.04 -9.96 -1.52
CA GLU A 373 -18.79 -9.00 -0.69
C GLU A 373 -19.10 -7.72 -1.45
N SER A 374 -20.25 -7.10 -1.13
CA SER A 374 -20.71 -5.86 -1.76
C SER A 374 -19.81 -4.67 -1.39
N SER A 375 -19.39 -4.61 -0.13
CA SER A 375 -18.48 -3.60 0.39
C SER A 375 -17.09 -3.70 -0.24
N ILE A 376 -16.72 -2.68 -1.00
CA ILE A 376 -15.38 -2.52 -1.62
C ILE A 376 -14.28 -2.69 -0.56
N LYS A 377 -14.46 -2.11 0.63
CA LYS A 377 -13.44 -2.15 1.70
C LYS A 377 -13.25 -3.56 2.26
N VAL A 378 -14.33 -4.31 2.45
CA VAL A 378 -14.27 -5.72 2.90
C VAL A 378 -13.61 -6.57 1.81
N ARG A 379 -14.00 -6.38 0.55
CA ARG A 379 -13.43 -7.10 -0.59
C ARG A 379 -11.93 -6.83 -0.74
N LEU A 380 -11.50 -5.58 -0.64
CA LEU A 380 -10.08 -5.21 -0.65
C LEU A 380 -9.32 -5.86 0.51
N ALA A 381 -9.87 -5.84 1.72
CA ALA A 381 -9.24 -6.47 2.88
C ALA A 381 -9.13 -8.00 2.72
N ALA A 382 -10.17 -8.65 2.17
CA ALA A 382 -10.14 -10.08 1.87
C ALA A 382 -9.07 -10.43 0.83
N VAL A 383 -8.96 -9.65 -0.25
CA VAL A 383 -7.90 -9.82 -1.27
C VAL A 383 -6.51 -9.62 -0.65
N ARG A 384 -6.32 -8.64 0.25
CA ARG A 384 -5.04 -8.45 0.97
C ARG A 384 -4.70 -9.62 1.88
N CYS A 385 -5.70 -10.18 2.57
CA CYS A 385 -5.54 -11.38 3.38
C CYS A 385 -5.13 -12.57 2.51
N LEU A 386 -5.84 -12.80 1.39
CA LEU A 386 -5.50 -13.86 0.42
C LEU A 386 -4.08 -13.68 -0.14
N HIS A 387 -3.72 -12.45 -0.51
CA HIS A 387 -2.37 -12.12 -1.00
C HIS A 387 -1.30 -12.50 0.03
N SER A 388 -1.52 -12.15 1.30
CA SER A 388 -0.59 -12.45 2.39
C SER A 388 -0.36 -13.97 2.52
N LEU A 389 -1.45 -14.73 2.51
CA LEU A 389 -1.42 -16.20 2.57
C LEU A 389 -0.81 -16.83 1.31
N SER A 390 -1.05 -16.25 0.13
CA SER A 390 -0.54 -16.77 -1.16
C SER A 390 0.99 -16.83 -1.28
N ARG A 391 1.72 -16.24 -0.33
CA ARG A 391 3.18 -16.34 -0.27
C ARG A 391 3.68 -17.69 0.25
N SER A 392 2.80 -18.52 0.81
CA SER A 392 3.14 -19.88 1.24
C SER A 392 3.01 -20.88 0.09
N VAL A 393 4.10 -21.56 -0.24
CA VAL A 393 4.13 -22.65 -1.23
C VAL A 393 3.21 -23.80 -0.83
N GLN A 394 3.16 -24.15 0.46
CA GLN A 394 2.32 -25.23 0.95
C GLN A 394 0.83 -24.90 0.75
N GLN A 395 0.43 -23.66 1.04
CA GLN A 395 -0.95 -23.21 0.92
C GLN A 395 -1.41 -23.14 -0.54
N LEU A 396 -0.54 -22.66 -1.44
CA LEU A 396 -0.77 -22.67 -2.89
C LEU A 396 -1.08 -24.07 -3.42
N ARG A 397 -0.38 -25.09 -2.92
CA ARG A 397 -0.50 -26.49 -3.38
C ARG A 397 -1.63 -27.28 -2.76
N THR A 398 -2.25 -26.80 -1.68
CA THR A 398 -3.24 -27.55 -0.91
C THR A 398 -4.51 -26.72 -0.74
N SER A 399 -4.61 -25.94 0.35
CA SER A 399 -5.83 -25.24 0.73
C SER A 399 -6.40 -24.33 -0.37
N PHE A 400 -5.54 -23.69 -1.16
CA PHE A 400 -5.99 -22.80 -2.24
C PHE A 400 -6.58 -23.57 -3.42
N GLN A 401 -6.03 -24.76 -3.71
CA GLN A 401 -6.56 -25.68 -4.71
C GLN A 401 -7.91 -26.25 -4.24
N ASP A 402 -7.97 -26.71 -2.99
CA ASP A 402 -9.16 -27.35 -2.42
C ASP A 402 -10.39 -26.43 -2.44
N HIS A 403 -10.19 -25.12 -2.24
CA HIS A 403 -11.25 -24.11 -2.27
C HIS A 403 -11.39 -23.41 -3.63
N ALA A 404 -10.62 -23.83 -4.64
CA ALA A 404 -10.59 -23.25 -5.99
C ALA A 404 -10.53 -21.70 -5.98
N VAL A 405 -9.66 -21.11 -5.14
CA VAL A 405 -9.62 -19.65 -4.87
C VAL A 405 -9.36 -18.81 -6.12
N TRP A 406 -8.78 -19.41 -7.15
CA TRP A 406 -8.55 -18.76 -8.43
C TRP A 406 -9.86 -18.30 -9.10
N LYS A 407 -10.97 -19.04 -8.94
CA LYS A 407 -12.26 -18.69 -9.57
C LYS A 407 -12.81 -17.34 -9.10
N PRO A 408 -13.03 -17.12 -7.79
CA PRO A 408 -13.49 -15.83 -7.30
C PRO A 408 -12.45 -14.73 -7.53
N LEU A 409 -11.14 -15.03 -7.49
CA LEU A 409 -10.10 -14.04 -7.79
C LEU A 409 -10.16 -13.55 -9.25
N MET A 410 -10.34 -14.46 -10.22
CA MET A 410 -10.51 -14.10 -11.63
C MET A 410 -11.75 -13.23 -11.85
N LYS A 411 -12.85 -13.48 -11.12
CA LYS A 411 -14.04 -12.62 -11.15
C LYS A 411 -13.77 -11.22 -10.61
N VAL A 412 -12.98 -11.10 -9.53
CA VAL A 412 -12.55 -9.80 -9.00
C VAL A 412 -11.72 -9.04 -10.03
N LEU A 413 -10.81 -9.72 -10.73
CA LEU A 413 -9.93 -9.09 -11.71
C LEU A 413 -10.64 -8.49 -12.93
N GLN A 414 -11.86 -8.93 -13.25
CA GLN A 414 -12.61 -8.43 -14.41
C GLN A 414 -13.32 -7.08 -14.16
N ASN A 415 -13.75 -6.80 -12.93
CA ASN A 415 -14.71 -5.71 -12.66
C ASN A 415 -14.37 -4.83 -11.44
N ALA A 416 -13.17 -4.98 -10.86
CA ALA A 416 -12.80 -4.25 -9.65
C ALA A 416 -12.13 -2.89 -9.95
N PRO A 417 -12.23 -1.90 -9.05
CA PRO A 417 -11.47 -0.67 -9.15
C PRO A 417 -9.95 -0.93 -9.02
N ASN A 418 -9.13 0.00 -9.53
CA ASN A 418 -7.67 -0.11 -9.58
C ASN A 418 -7.04 -0.52 -8.23
N GLU A 419 -7.52 0.02 -7.11
CA GLU A 419 -7.03 -0.32 -5.77
C GLU A 419 -7.12 -1.82 -5.43
N ILE A 420 -8.19 -2.49 -5.85
CA ILE A 420 -8.36 -3.93 -5.66
C ILE A 420 -7.58 -4.69 -6.72
N LEU A 421 -7.59 -4.22 -7.98
CA LEU A 421 -6.86 -4.86 -9.08
C LEU A 421 -5.37 -4.98 -8.80
N VAL A 422 -4.75 -3.99 -8.16
CA VAL A 422 -3.33 -4.03 -7.81
C VAL A 422 -3.04 -5.22 -6.89
N VAL A 423 -3.82 -5.41 -5.83
CA VAL A 423 -3.59 -6.50 -4.88
C VAL A 423 -4.02 -7.84 -5.47
N ALA A 424 -5.12 -7.87 -6.23
CA ALA A 424 -5.63 -9.09 -6.86
C ALA A 424 -4.65 -9.62 -7.92
N SER A 425 -4.09 -8.74 -8.76
CA SER A 425 -3.10 -9.11 -9.78
C SER A 425 -1.79 -9.57 -9.15
N SER A 426 -1.36 -8.94 -8.05
CA SER A 426 -0.20 -9.41 -7.27
C SER A 426 -0.43 -10.81 -6.67
N THR A 427 -1.64 -11.07 -6.18
CA THR A 427 -2.05 -12.42 -5.73
C THR A 427 -2.02 -13.42 -6.88
N LEU A 428 -2.49 -13.01 -8.07
CA LEU A 428 -2.46 -13.84 -9.27
C LEU A 428 -1.04 -14.20 -9.68
N CYS A 429 -0.06 -13.30 -9.54
CA CYS A 429 1.36 -13.61 -9.79
C CYS A 429 1.82 -14.83 -8.98
N ASN A 430 1.43 -14.93 -7.70
CA ASN A 430 1.79 -16.06 -6.84
C ASN A 430 1.06 -17.34 -7.26
N LEU A 431 -0.21 -17.25 -7.66
CA LEU A 431 -0.98 -18.40 -8.16
C LEU A 431 -0.47 -18.94 -9.51
N LEU A 432 0.27 -18.13 -10.28
CA LEU A 432 0.83 -18.50 -11.58
C LEU A 432 2.24 -19.11 -11.51
N LEU A 433 2.80 -19.28 -10.32
CA LEU A 433 4.07 -19.98 -10.12
C LEU A 433 3.93 -21.45 -10.58
N GLU A 434 5.00 -22.02 -11.12
CA GLU A 434 4.99 -23.37 -11.75
C GLU A 434 4.43 -24.47 -10.85
N PHE A 435 4.76 -24.42 -9.56
CA PHE A 435 4.33 -25.44 -8.60
C PHE A 435 2.89 -25.26 -8.11
N SER A 436 2.20 -24.20 -8.55
CA SER A 436 0.81 -23.91 -8.18
C SER A 436 -0.15 -24.65 -9.11
N PRO A 437 -1.02 -25.52 -8.58
CA PRO A 437 -2.02 -26.26 -9.36
C PRO A 437 -3.15 -25.36 -9.91
N SER A 438 -3.17 -24.08 -9.55
CA SER A 438 -4.13 -23.11 -10.10
C SER A 438 -3.68 -22.54 -11.45
N LYS A 439 -2.43 -22.78 -11.88
CA LYS A 439 -1.87 -22.17 -13.09
C LYS A 439 -2.64 -22.55 -14.35
N GLU A 440 -2.90 -23.84 -14.57
CA GLU A 440 -3.58 -24.35 -15.76
C GLU A 440 -5.06 -23.88 -15.83
N PRO A 441 -5.87 -24.00 -14.76
CA PRO A 441 -7.24 -23.46 -14.78
C PRO A 441 -7.30 -21.94 -15.01
N ILE A 442 -6.34 -21.18 -14.48
CA ILE A 442 -6.26 -19.73 -14.72
C ILE A 442 -5.99 -19.46 -16.20
N LEU A 443 -5.05 -20.17 -16.81
CA LEU A 443 -4.74 -20.06 -18.23
C LEU A 443 -5.98 -20.35 -19.10
N GLU A 444 -6.70 -21.43 -18.81
CA GLU A 444 -7.92 -21.83 -19.53
C GLU A 444 -9.08 -20.80 -19.39
N SER A 445 -9.06 -19.99 -18.34
CA SER A 445 -10.06 -18.94 -18.10
C SER A 445 -9.84 -17.64 -18.88
N GLY A 446 -8.89 -17.61 -19.83
CA GLY A 446 -8.61 -16.44 -20.65
C GLY A 446 -7.68 -15.41 -19.98
N ALA A 447 -6.87 -15.83 -19.01
CA ALA A 447 -6.02 -14.92 -18.24
C ALA A 447 -4.99 -14.15 -19.09
N ILE A 448 -4.52 -14.69 -20.23
CA ILE A 448 -3.53 -14.02 -21.09
C ILE A 448 -4.05 -12.64 -21.54
N GLU A 449 -5.30 -12.56 -22.01
CA GLU A 449 -5.87 -11.30 -22.53
C GLU A 449 -5.94 -10.23 -21.43
N LEU A 450 -6.45 -10.62 -20.26
CA LEU A 450 -6.49 -9.78 -19.07
C LEU A 450 -5.08 -9.29 -18.67
N LEU A 451 -4.09 -10.18 -18.64
CA LEU A 451 -2.74 -9.83 -18.23
C LEU A 451 -2.07 -8.88 -19.24
N CYS A 452 -2.30 -9.08 -20.53
CA CYS A 452 -1.87 -8.16 -21.58
C CYS A 452 -2.52 -6.77 -21.40
N SER A 453 -3.81 -6.68 -21.08
CA SER A 453 -4.47 -5.39 -20.86
C SER A 453 -3.91 -4.65 -19.64
N LEU A 454 -3.52 -5.36 -18.57
CA LEU A 454 -2.87 -4.74 -17.40
C LEU A 454 -1.53 -4.08 -17.75
N THR A 455 -0.79 -4.62 -18.73
CA THR A 455 0.51 -4.06 -19.16
C THR A 455 0.39 -2.69 -19.83
N GLN A 456 -0.81 -2.33 -20.30
CA GLN A 456 -1.12 -1.05 -20.94
C GLN A 456 -1.64 0.01 -19.94
N SER A 457 -1.79 -0.35 -18.66
CA SER A 457 -2.33 0.57 -17.65
C SER A 457 -1.39 1.75 -17.37
N GLU A 458 -1.95 2.95 -17.15
CA GLU A 458 -1.16 4.08 -16.63
C GLU A 458 -0.65 3.83 -15.20
N ASN A 459 -1.32 2.94 -14.46
CA ASN A 459 -0.92 2.58 -13.11
C ASN A 459 0.32 1.67 -13.13
N LEU A 460 1.45 2.16 -12.61
CA LEU A 460 2.72 1.43 -12.56
C LEU A 460 2.60 0.05 -11.92
N ALA A 461 1.89 -0.08 -10.80
CA ALA A 461 1.77 -1.36 -10.09
C ALA A 461 0.98 -2.39 -10.91
N LEU A 462 -0.06 -1.96 -11.64
CA LEU A 462 -0.79 -2.83 -12.57
C LEU A 462 0.09 -3.27 -13.75
N ARG A 463 0.88 -2.35 -14.34
CA ARG A 463 1.83 -2.74 -15.40
C ARG A 463 2.81 -3.78 -14.91
N VAL A 464 3.45 -3.53 -13.76
CA VAL A 464 4.44 -4.45 -13.14
C VAL A 464 3.80 -5.82 -12.86
N ASN A 465 2.60 -5.86 -12.29
CA ASN A 465 1.92 -7.13 -12.00
C ASN A 465 1.51 -7.86 -13.29
N GLY A 466 1.00 -7.14 -14.29
CA GLY A 466 0.64 -7.72 -15.59
C GLY A 466 1.83 -8.42 -16.24
N ILE A 467 2.96 -7.71 -16.37
CA ILE A 467 4.16 -8.28 -16.99
C ILE A 467 4.78 -9.40 -16.15
N TRP A 468 4.73 -9.29 -14.81
CA TRP A 468 5.25 -10.33 -13.93
C TRP A 468 4.40 -11.61 -13.99
N ALA A 469 3.07 -11.48 -14.05
CA ALA A 469 2.18 -12.61 -14.23
C ALA A 469 2.41 -13.31 -15.58
N LEU A 470 2.59 -12.55 -16.68
CA LEU A 470 2.96 -13.12 -17.99
C LEU A 470 4.31 -13.83 -17.92
N MET A 471 5.30 -13.26 -17.23
CA MET A 471 6.61 -13.88 -17.00
C MET A 471 6.47 -15.24 -16.30
N ASN A 472 5.69 -15.32 -15.23
CA ASN A 472 5.43 -16.57 -14.49
C ASN A 472 4.67 -17.58 -15.35
N MET A 473 3.71 -17.10 -16.15
CA MET A 473 2.92 -17.93 -17.06
C MET A 473 3.79 -18.56 -18.15
N ALA A 474 4.72 -17.79 -18.74
CA ALA A 474 5.65 -18.25 -19.78
C ALA A 474 6.71 -19.24 -19.26
N PHE A 475 6.97 -19.27 -17.95
CA PHE A 475 7.94 -20.18 -17.37
C PHE A 475 7.48 -21.64 -17.50
N GLN A 476 8.34 -22.46 -18.11
CA GLN A 476 8.06 -23.86 -18.48
C GLN A 476 6.76 -24.08 -19.27
N ALA A 477 6.31 -23.07 -20.02
CA ALA A 477 5.11 -23.16 -20.83
C ALA A 477 5.35 -23.84 -22.18
N GLU A 478 4.30 -24.48 -22.71
CA GLU A 478 4.26 -24.99 -24.07
C GLU A 478 4.37 -23.85 -25.11
N GLN A 479 4.80 -24.20 -26.33
CA GLN A 479 4.92 -23.24 -27.44
C GLN A 479 3.67 -22.41 -27.66
N LYS A 480 2.51 -23.05 -27.66
CA LYS A 480 1.22 -22.40 -27.92
C LYS A 480 0.98 -21.22 -26.98
N ILE A 481 1.20 -21.42 -25.68
CA ILE A 481 1.03 -20.39 -24.65
C ILE A 481 1.99 -19.23 -24.89
N LYS A 482 3.25 -19.51 -25.24
CA LYS A 482 4.25 -18.47 -25.54
C LYS A 482 3.86 -17.65 -26.77
N SER A 483 3.39 -18.30 -27.82
CA SER A 483 2.86 -17.63 -29.02
C SER A 483 1.61 -16.81 -28.71
N ASP A 484 0.74 -17.29 -27.83
CA ASP A 484 -0.46 -16.57 -27.39
C ASP A 484 -0.11 -15.32 -26.59
N ILE A 485 0.89 -15.39 -25.70
CA ILE A 485 1.42 -14.22 -24.96
C ILE A 485 2.00 -13.18 -25.93
N LEU A 486 2.84 -13.58 -26.87
CA LEU A 486 3.45 -12.66 -27.84
C LEU A 486 2.41 -11.99 -28.73
N ARG A 487 1.41 -12.76 -29.18
CA ARG A 487 0.29 -12.24 -29.96
C ARG A 487 -0.56 -11.25 -29.15
N GLY A 488 -0.84 -11.56 -27.89
CA GLY A 488 -1.64 -10.72 -27.00
C GLY A 488 -0.95 -9.41 -26.60
N LEU A 489 0.36 -9.45 -26.32
CA LEU A 489 1.13 -8.23 -26.04
C LEU A 489 1.24 -7.36 -27.29
N SER A 490 1.36 -7.97 -28.48
CA SER A 490 1.85 -7.32 -29.70
C SER A 490 3.33 -6.90 -29.59
N THR A 491 3.95 -6.76 -30.75
CA THR A 491 5.35 -6.31 -30.83
C THR A 491 5.53 -4.89 -30.30
N GLU A 492 4.56 -4.00 -30.53
CA GLU A 492 4.64 -2.60 -30.12
C GLU A 492 4.67 -2.46 -28.59
N GLN A 493 3.72 -3.09 -27.88
CA GLN A 493 3.70 -3.05 -26.41
C GLN A 493 4.96 -3.66 -25.80
N LEU A 494 5.44 -4.76 -26.35
CA LEU A 494 6.67 -5.40 -25.88
C LEU A 494 7.86 -4.42 -25.92
N PHE A 495 7.99 -3.62 -26.98
CA PHE A 495 9.01 -2.57 -27.05
C PHE A 495 8.79 -1.41 -26.10
N GLN A 496 7.53 -0.96 -25.95
CA GLN A 496 7.20 0.06 -24.97
C GLN A 496 7.62 -0.37 -23.56
N LEU A 497 7.36 -1.63 -23.19
CA LEU A 497 7.75 -2.20 -21.89
C LEU A 497 9.27 -2.37 -21.74
N LEU A 498 9.99 -2.69 -22.82
CA LEU A 498 11.46 -2.75 -22.84
C LEU A 498 12.14 -1.37 -22.82
N SER A 499 11.35 -0.31 -23.05
CA SER A 499 11.80 1.09 -23.03
C SER A 499 11.16 1.86 -21.88
N ASP A 500 10.49 1.17 -20.96
CA ASP A 500 9.81 1.77 -19.81
C ASP A 500 10.84 2.41 -18.87
N SER A 501 10.51 3.58 -18.35
CA SER A 501 11.39 4.31 -17.43
C SER A 501 11.50 3.64 -16.06
N ASP A 502 10.53 2.81 -15.68
CA ASP A 502 10.59 2.04 -14.44
C ASP A 502 11.38 0.74 -14.63
N VAL A 503 12.45 0.62 -13.84
CA VAL A 503 13.38 -0.52 -13.88
C VAL A 503 12.69 -1.85 -13.54
N ASN A 504 11.63 -1.86 -12.73
CA ASN A 504 10.93 -3.10 -12.40
C ASN A 504 10.12 -3.61 -13.60
N VAL A 505 9.46 -2.72 -14.34
CA VAL A 505 8.78 -3.07 -15.59
C VAL A 505 9.79 -3.64 -16.58
N LEU A 506 10.91 -2.93 -16.81
CA LEU A 506 11.98 -3.39 -17.69
C LEU A 506 12.52 -4.77 -17.28
N MET A 507 12.89 -4.93 -16.01
CA MET A 507 13.44 -6.20 -15.49
C MET A 507 12.48 -7.38 -15.65
N LYS A 508 11.18 -7.16 -15.40
CA LYS A 508 10.16 -8.22 -15.57
C LYS A 508 9.89 -8.52 -17.04
N THR A 509 9.99 -7.53 -17.91
CA THR A 509 9.88 -7.70 -19.37
C THR A 509 11.05 -8.51 -19.92
N LEU A 510 12.28 -8.23 -19.48
CA LEU A 510 13.46 -9.03 -19.81
C LEU A 510 13.33 -10.46 -19.27
N GLY A 511 12.81 -10.62 -18.05
CA GLY A 511 12.49 -11.94 -17.49
C GLY A 511 11.47 -12.71 -18.33
N LEU A 512 10.41 -12.04 -18.82
CA LEU A 512 9.44 -12.64 -19.74
C LEU A 512 10.13 -13.09 -21.04
N LEU A 513 10.93 -12.23 -21.68
CA LEU A 513 11.67 -12.57 -22.89
C LEU A 513 12.56 -13.80 -22.70
N ARG A 514 13.29 -13.85 -21.58
CA ARG A 514 14.13 -15.00 -21.23
C ARG A 514 13.31 -16.28 -21.09
N ASN A 515 12.13 -16.21 -20.46
CA ASN A 515 11.23 -17.36 -20.30
C ASN A 515 10.60 -17.79 -21.64
N LEU A 516 10.29 -16.85 -22.53
CA LEU A 516 9.81 -17.15 -23.88
C LEU A 516 10.89 -17.89 -24.67
N LEU A 517 12.14 -17.42 -24.60
CA LEU A 517 13.31 -17.97 -25.28
C LEU A 517 14.02 -19.06 -24.46
N SER A 518 13.34 -20.14 -24.08
CA SER A 518 13.88 -21.11 -23.10
C SER A 518 14.34 -22.47 -23.67
N THR A 519 13.84 -22.91 -24.83
CA THR A 519 14.22 -24.18 -25.46
C THR A 519 14.49 -23.95 -26.95
N ARG A 520 15.37 -24.75 -27.58
CA ARG A 520 15.78 -24.51 -28.98
C ARG A 520 14.62 -24.34 -29.97
N PRO A 521 13.59 -25.21 -29.98
CA PRO A 521 12.47 -25.03 -30.91
C PRO A 521 11.69 -23.73 -30.64
N HIS A 522 11.61 -23.30 -29.38
CA HIS A 522 10.92 -22.07 -28.98
C HIS A 522 11.74 -20.85 -29.39
N ILE A 523 13.05 -20.89 -29.14
CA ILE A 523 14.00 -19.87 -29.55
C ILE A 523 13.94 -19.67 -31.07
N ASP A 524 14.11 -20.73 -31.85
CA ASP A 524 14.14 -20.63 -33.31
C ASP A 524 12.80 -20.15 -33.88
N HIS A 525 11.66 -20.66 -33.37
CA HIS A 525 10.34 -20.20 -33.82
C HIS A 525 10.11 -18.71 -33.52
N ILE A 526 10.34 -18.27 -32.28
CA ILE A 526 10.10 -16.87 -31.88
C ILE A 526 11.06 -15.93 -32.61
N MET A 527 12.34 -16.30 -32.73
CA MET A 527 13.34 -15.47 -33.40
C MET A 527 13.14 -15.42 -34.92
N SER A 528 12.51 -16.42 -35.54
CA SER A 528 12.14 -16.35 -36.96
C SER A 528 11.13 -15.24 -37.27
N THR A 529 10.22 -14.95 -36.33
CA THR A 529 9.14 -13.97 -36.51
C THR A 529 9.48 -12.60 -35.90
N HIS A 530 10.12 -12.59 -34.73
CA HIS A 530 10.37 -11.38 -33.94
C HIS A 530 11.86 -11.06 -33.75
N GLY A 531 12.76 -11.79 -34.41
CA GLY A 531 14.20 -11.73 -34.13
C GLY A 531 14.82 -10.37 -34.39
N LYS A 532 14.45 -9.67 -35.48
CA LYS A 532 14.97 -8.31 -35.77
C LYS A 532 14.65 -7.36 -34.62
N GLN A 533 13.42 -7.42 -34.14
CA GLN A 533 12.90 -6.56 -33.09
C GLN A 533 13.56 -6.83 -31.75
N ILE A 534 13.63 -8.11 -31.35
CA ILE A 534 14.29 -8.53 -30.11
C ILE A 534 15.77 -8.13 -30.12
N MET A 535 16.47 -8.35 -31.23
CA MET A 535 17.87 -7.95 -31.37
C MET A 535 18.06 -6.44 -31.27
N GLN A 536 17.17 -5.63 -31.86
CA GLN A 536 17.22 -4.17 -31.74
C GLN A 536 17.05 -3.71 -30.29
N ALA A 537 16.08 -4.25 -29.55
CA ALA A 537 15.87 -3.92 -28.14
C ALA A 537 17.09 -4.30 -27.28
N VAL A 538 17.64 -5.49 -27.50
CA VAL A 538 18.85 -5.97 -26.81
C VAL A 538 20.04 -5.05 -27.06
N THR A 539 20.26 -4.61 -28.30
CA THR A 539 21.32 -3.64 -28.63
C THR A 539 21.15 -2.34 -27.85
N LEU A 540 19.95 -1.73 -27.89
CA LEU A 540 19.65 -0.47 -27.21
C LEU A 540 19.92 -0.57 -25.69
N ILE A 541 19.49 -1.65 -25.05
CA ILE A 541 19.69 -1.86 -23.60
C ILE A 541 21.18 -2.07 -23.26
N LEU A 542 21.96 -2.74 -24.10
CA LEU A 542 23.40 -2.90 -23.85
C LEU A 542 24.21 -1.64 -24.12
N GLU A 543 23.70 -0.73 -24.95
CA GLU A 543 24.26 0.59 -25.22
C GLU A 543 23.89 1.63 -24.16
N GLY A 544 22.68 1.52 -23.61
CA GLY A 544 22.16 2.44 -22.60
C GLY A 544 22.88 2.38 -21.25
N GLU A 545 22.67 3.44 -20.47
CA GLU A 545 23.09 3.55 -19.08
C GLU A 545 22.12 2.83 -18.15
N HIS A 546 22.19 1.50 -18.15
CA HIS A 546 21.42 0.65 -17.23
C HIS A 546 22.29 0.01 -16.16
N ASN A 547 21.66 -0.38 -15.05
CA ASN A 547 22.32 -1.08 -13.95
C ASN A 547 22.82 -2.49 -14.37
N ILE A 548 23.59 -3.09 -13.47
CA ILE A 548 24.27 -4.36 -13.71
C ILE A 548 23.25 -5.49 -13.92
N GLU A 549 22.15 -5.48 -13.17
CA GLU A 549 21.08 -6.48 -13.25
C GLU A 549 20.37 -6.47 -14.61
N VAL A 550 20.04 -5.29 -15.14
CA VAL A 550 19.42 -5.16 -16.47
C VAL A 550 20.35 -5.68 -17.56
N LYS A 551 21.62 -5.27 -17.52
CA LYS A 551 22.62 -5.70 -18.51
C LYS A 551 22.89 -7.20 -18.44
N GLU A 552 22.90 -7.77 -17.24
CA GLU A 552 23.05 -9.21 -17.03
C GLU A 552 21.88 -10.00 -17.60
N GLN A 553 20.63 -9.58 -17.37
CA GLN A 553 19.47 -10.24 -17.96
C GLN A 553 19.49 -10.17 -19.49
N THR A 554 19.88 -9.03 -20.05
CA THR A 554 20.01 -8.87 -21.51
C THR A 554 21.09 -9.79 -22.10
N LEU A 555 22.23 -9.97 -21.42
CA LEU A 555 23.26 -10.94 -21.83
C LEU A 555 22.77 -12.38 -21.71
N CYS A 556 21.96 -12.71 -20.70
CA CYS A 556 21.34 -14.03 -20.58
C CYS A 556 20.36 -14.32 -21.73
N ILE A 557 19.61 -13.31 -22.19
CA ILE A 557 18.75 -13.44 -23.37
C ILE A 557 19.58 -13.74 -24.63
N LEU A 558 20.69 -13.02 -24.84
CA LEU A 558 21.62 -13.32 -25.93
C LEU A 558 22.18 -14.73 -25.84
N ALA A 559 22.47 -15.21 -24.62
CA ALA A 559 22.95 -16.58 -24.43
C ALA A 559 21.89 -17.64 -24.79
N ASN A 560 20.61 -17.37 -24.51
CA ASN A 560 19.52 -18.23 -24.96
C ASN A 560 19.37 -18.19 -26.49
N ILE A 561 19.42 -17.00 -27.11
CA ILE A 561 19.36 -16.87 -28.58
C ILE A 561 20.52 -17.65 -29.23
N ALA A 562 21.72 -17.57 -28.65
CA ALA A 562 22.91 -18.30 -29.10
C ALA A 562 22.78 -19.82 -29.02
N ASP A 563 21.87 -20.34 -28.18
CA ASP A 563 21.59 -21.79 -28.08
C ASP A 563 20.66 -22.29 -29.18
N GLY A 564 19.93 -21.40 -29.87
CA GLY A 564 19.07 -21.75 -31.01
C GLY A 564 19.87 -22.19 -32.24
N THR A 565 19.23 -22.96 -33.11
CA THR A 565 19.87 -23.53 -34.30
C THR A 565 20.07 -22.47 -35.38
N THR A 566 18.98 -21.76 -35.71
CA THR A 566 18.95 -20.67 -36.68
C THR A 566 19.04 -19.31 -36.01
N ALA A 567 18.54 -19.18 -34.79
CA ALA A 567 18.52 -17.92 -34.06
C ALA A 567 19.92 -17.36 -33.78
N LYS A 568 20.91 -18.25 -33.54
CA LYS A 568 22.31 -17.85 -33.30
C LYS A 568 22.94 -17.10 -34.48
N GLU A 569 22.44 -17.31 -35.71
CA GLU A 569 22.93 -16.59 -36.89
C GLU A 569 22.71 -15.09 -36.77
N LEU A 570 21.60 -14.66 -36.16
CA LEU A 570 21.29 -13.23 -35.92
C LEU A 570 22.34 -12.53 -35.04
N ILE A 571 23.00 -13.28 -34.16
CA ILE A 571 24.13 -12.78 -33.37
C ILE A 571 25.41 -12.85 -34.19
N MET A 572 25.66 -13.96 -34.88
CA MET A 572 26.90 -14.16 -35.65
C MET A 572 27.09 -13.18 -36.80
N THR A 573 26.01 -12.64 -37.37
CA THR A 573 26.04 -11.62 -38.43
C THR A 573 26.03 -10.18 -37.89
N ASN A 574 25.99 -9.98 -36.57
CA ASN A 574 25.90 -8.67 -35.94
C ASN A 574 27.21 -8.34 -35.21
N ASP A 575 28.10 -7.61 -35.89
CA ASP A 575 29.43 -7.24 -35.37
C ASP A 575 29.36 -6.40 -34.09
N ASP A 576 28.39 -5.49 -33.97
CA ASP A 576 28.24 -4.63 -32.80
C ASP A 576 27.91 -5.44 -31.55
N ILE A 577 26.97 -6.40 -31.66
CA ILE A 577 26.64 -7.32 -30.57
C ILE A 577 27.84 -8.20 -30.21
N LEU A 578 28.56 -8.75 -31.19
CA LEU A 578 29.77 -9.55 -30.92
C LEU A 578 30.84 -8.75 -30.17
N GLN A 579 31.03 -7.48 -30.51
CA GLN A 579 31.95 -6.58 -29.81
C GLN A 579 31.49 -6.28 -28.39
N LYS A 580 30.18 -6.06 -28.18
CA LYS A 580 29.61 -5.86 -26.84
C LYS A 580 29.78 -7.10 -25.97
N ILE A 581 29.48 -8.29 -26.49
CA ILE A 581 29.69 -9.55 -25.75
C ILE A 581 31.17 -9.67 -25.37
N LYS A 582 32.09 -9.44 -26.30
CA LYS A 582 33.54 -9.45 -26.04
C LYS A 582 33.96 -8.43 -24.97
N TYR A 583 33.40 -7.22 -24.99
CA TYR A 583 33.62 -6.22 -23.94
C TYR A 583 33.20 -6.75 -22.57
N TYR A 584 32.00 -7.34 -22.47
CA TYR A 584 31.49 -7.86 -21.20
C TYR A 584 32.24 -9.10 -20.68
N MET A 585 32.85 -9.92 -21.55
CA MET A 585 33.72 -11.05 -21.13
C MET A 585 34.94 -10.61 -20.31
N SER A 586 35.37 -9.36 -20.44
CA SER A 586 36.51 -8.79 -19.70
C SER A 586 36.07 -7.75 -18.68
N HIS A 587 34.77 -7.67 -18.39
CA HIS A 587 34.24 -6.70 -17.43
C HIS A 587 34.68 -7.07 -16.02
N SER A 588 34.91 -6.05 -15.18
CA SER A 588 35.25 -6.21 -13.77
C SER A 588 34.14 -6.86 -12.92
N ASN A 589 32.91 -6.93 -13.44
CA ASN A 589 31.77 -7.47 -12.69
C ASN A 589 31.55 -8.93 -13.09
N ALA A 590 31.65 -9.83 -12.12
CA ALA A 590 31.58 -11.26 -12.34
C ALA A 590 30.24 -11.72 -12.98
N LYS A 591 29.11 -11.08 -12.66
CA LYS A 591 27.80 -11.45 -13.23
C LYS A 591 27.74 -11.19 -14.74
N LEU A 592 28.14 -9.99 -15.15
CA LEU A 592 28.22 -9.62 -16.58
C LEU A 592 29.23 -10.48 -17.32
N GLN A 593 30.37 -10.76 -16.68
CA GLN A 593 31.39 -11.62 -17.23
C GLN A 593 30.87 -13.04 -17.50
N LEU A 594 30.22 -13.66 -16.51
CA LEU A 594 29.68 -15.01 -16.61
C LEU A 594 28.58 -15.10 -17.67
N ALA A 595 27.66 -14.14 -17.71
CA ALA A 595 26.59 -14.11 -18.72
C ALA A 595 27.15 -13.98 -20.15
N ALA A 596 28.15 -13.11 -20.37
CA ALA A 596 28.80 -12.95 -21.66
C ALA A 596 29.59 -14.19 -22.09
N MET A 597 30.30 -14.83 -21.15
CA MET A 597 31.01 -16.08 -21.42
C MET A 597 30.06 -17.24 -21.75
N PHE A 598 28.92 -17.32 -21.06
CA PHE A 598 27.91 -18.33 -21.35
C PHE A 598 27.32 -18.14 -22.77
N CYS A 599 27.04 -16.91 -23.16
CA CYS A 599 26.62 -16.59 -24.53
C CYS A 599 27.65 -17.05 -25.57
N ILE A 600 28.93 -16.75 -25.36
CA ILE A 600 30.00 -17.19 -26.24
C ILE A 600 30.10 -18.71 -26.30
N SER A 601 29.99 -19.39 -25.15
CA SER A 601 30.05 -20.85 -25.11
C SER A 601 28.97 -21.49 -25.98
N ASN A 602 27.75 -20.92 -25.99
CA ASN A 602 26.67 -21.39 -26.84
C ASN A 602 26.92 -21.09 -28.32
N LEU A 603 27.51 -19.94 -28.67
CA LEU A 603 27.86 -19.62 -30.06
C LEU A 603 28.96 -20.52 -30.64
N ILE A 604 29.92 -20.95 -29.82
CA ILE A 604 31.02 -21.82 -30.27
C ILE A 604 30.55 -23.26 -30.45
N TRP A 605 29.58 -23.69 -29.65
CA TRP A 605 29.10 -25.06 -29.68
C TRP A 605 28.29 -25.32 -30.95
N ASN A 606 28.76 -26.26 -31.77
CA ASN A 606 28.07 -26.74 -32.96
C ASN A 606 28.01 -28.26 -32.88
N GLU A 607 26.81 -28.84 -32.91
CA GLU A 607 26.62 -30.30 -32.91
C GLU A 607 26.97 -30.95 -34.26
N GLU A 608 27.07 -30.15 -35.33
CA GLU A 608 27.56 -30.62 -36.63
C GLU A 608 29.10 -30.64 -36.65
N GLU A 609 29.68 -31.83 -36.39
CA GLU A 609 31.11 -32.09 -36.62
C GLU A 609 31.49 -31.71 -38.06
N GLY A 610 32.35 -30.69 -38.23
CA GLY A 610 33.00 -30.40 -39.52
C GLY A 610 32.84 -28.97 -40.08
N LYS A 611 31.98 -28.12 -39.53
CA LYS A 611 31.92 -26.69 -39.96
C LYS A 611 33.02 -25.88 -39.29
N LYS A 612 33.94 -25.31 -40.10
CA LYS A 612 34.97 -24.38 -39.62
C LYS A 612 34.29 -23.14 -39.00
N PRO A 613 34.80 -22.62 -37.86
CA PRO A 613 34.38 -21.34 -37.31
C PRO A 613 34.36 -20.25 -38.39
N SER A 614 33.31 -19.42 -38.44
CA SER A 614 33.32 -18.24 -39.31
C SER A 614 34.51 -17.33 -38.96
N VAL A 615 35.00 -16.54 -39.93
CA VAL A 615 36.13 -15.62 -39.70
C VAL A 615 35.87 -14.66 -38.53
N LEU A 616 34.61 -14.21 -38.40
CA LEU A 616 34.14 -13.37 -37.31
C LEU A 616 34.19 -14.10 -35.95
N MET A 617 33.74 -15.36 -35.89
CA MET A 617 33.86 -16.21 -34.70
C MET A 617 35.32 -16.48 -34.33
N HIS A 618 36.22 -16.61 -35.30
CA HIS A 618 37.64 -16.75 -34.99
C HIS A 618 38.22 -15.47 -34.36
N ARG A 619 37.92 -14.30 -34.95
CA ARG A 619 38.48 -12.99 -34.57
C ARG A 619 37.94 -12.44 -33.25
N HIS A 620 36.63 -12.53 -33.02
CA HIS A 620 35.97 -11.89 -31.86
C HIS A 620 35.74 -12.85 -30.69
N VAL A 621 35.80 -14.17 -30.93
CA VAL A 621 35.35 -15.17 -29.95
C VAL A 621 36.45 -16.17 -29.58
N THR A 622 37.07 -16.84 -30.55
CA THR A 622 38.04 -17.92 -30.29
C THR A 622 39.35 -17.40 -29.68
N ILE A 623 39.84 -16.24 -30.14
CA ILE A 623 41.11 -15.64 -29.66
C ILE A 623 40.97 -15.08 -28.22
N PRO A 624 39.93 -14.29 -27.88
CA PRO A 624 39.76 -13.78 -26.51
C PRO A 624 39.50 -14.89 -25.48
N MET A 625 38.73 -15.92 -25.82
CA MET A 625 38.43 -17.03 -24.91
C MET A 625 39.69 -17.83 -24.55
N LYS A 626 40.59 -18.08 -25.51
CA LYS A 626 41.90 -18.72 -25.25
C LYS A 626 42.77 -17.86 -24.32
N LYS A 627 42.73 -16.53 -24.42
CA LYS A 627 43.46 -15.64 -23.51
C LYS A 627 42.88 -15.64 -22.10
N LEU A 628 41.55 -15.62 -21.96
CA LEU A 628 40.84 -15.63 -20.68
C LEU A 628 41.03 -16.96 -19.93
N LEU A 629 41.01 -18.11 -20.61
CA LEU A 629 41.24 -19.42 -19.99
C LEU A 629 42.63 -19.58 -19.37
N VAL A 630 43.62 -18.85 -19.89
CA VAL A 630 44.99 -18.84 -19.36
C VAL A 630 45.13 -17.93 -18.14
N HIS A 631 44.25 -16.94 -17.96
CA HIS A 631 44.40 -15.87 -16.96
C HIS A 631 43.26 -15.80 -15.90
N SER A 632 42.35 -16.79 -15.88
CA SER A 632 41.15 -16.76 -15.01
C SER A 632 41.23 -17.71 -13.81
N ASN A 633 40.52 -17.37 -12.72
CA ASN A 633 40.44 -18.14 -11.48
C ASN A 633 39.83 -19.56 -11.69
N GLN A 634 40.16 -20.51 -10.80
CA GLN A 634 39.71 -21.92 -10.89
C GLN A 634 38.19 -22.11 -11.10
N ASN A 635 37.34 -21.23 -10.53
CA ASN A 635 35.89 -21.27 -10.75
C ASN A 635 35.48 -20.99 -12.21
N LEU A 636 36.16 -20.08 -12.91
CA LEU A 636 35.91 -19.79 -14.32
C LEU A 636 36.36 -20.94 -15.24
N GLN A 637 37.50 -21.56 -14.93
CA GLN A 637 37.97 -22.74 -15.65
C GLN A 637 37.03 -23.94 -15.46
N CYS A 638 36.47 -24.08 -14.25
CA CYS A 638 35.47 -25.11 -13.96
C CYS A 638 34.20 -24.90 -14.79
N THR A 639 33.61 -23.70 -14.87
CA THR A 639 32.38 -23.47 -15.65
C THR A 639 32.55 -23.80 -17.14
N VAL A 640 33.67 -23.39 -17.74
CA VAL A 640 33.97 -23.68 -19.15
C VAL A 640 34.26 -25.18 -19.38
N GLN A 641 34.91 -25.86 -18.43
CA GLN A 641 35.12 -27.32 -18.50
C GLN A 641 33.85 -28.13 -18.17
N TRP A 642 33.00 -27.65 -17.27
CA TRP A 642 31.76 -28.32 -16.85
C TRP A 642 30.73 -28.38 -17.97
N ASP A 643 30.55 -27.28 -18.71
CA ASP A 643 29.61 -27.21 -19.83
C ASP A 643 29.96 -28.18 -20.97
N SER A 644 31.25 -28.50 -21.14
CA SER A 644 31.71 -29.47 -22.15
C SER A 644 31.34 -30.94 -21.84
N LYS A 645 31.01 -31.27 -20.58
CA LYS A 645 30.83 -32.68 -20.13
C LYS A 645 29.43 -33.04 -19.64
N CYS A 646 28.53 -32.10 -19.32
CA CYS A 646 27.32 -32.41 -18.52
C CYS A 646 26.00 -31.73 -18.94
N LYS A 647 25.86 -31.21 -20.16
CA LYS A 647 24.66 -30.41 -20.57
C LYS A 647 23.31 -31.15 -20.55
N GLY A 648 23.29 -32.49 -20.53
CA GLY A 648 22.03 -33.27 -20.41
C GLY A 648 21.33 -33.20 -19.05
N LYS A 649 22.04 -32.85 -17.96
CA LYS A 649 21.48 -32.81 -16.59
C LYS A 649 21.41 -31.40 -15.98
N CYS A 650 22.00 -30.39 -16.64
CA CYS A 650 22.28 -29.08 -16.00
C CYS A 650 21.51 -27.87 -16.54
N HIS A 651 20.72 -27.99 -17.60
CA HIS A 651 19.75 -26.93 -17.98
C HIS A 651 18.82 -26.53 -16.82
N TYR A 652 18.61 -27.46 -15.86
CA TYR A 652 17.81 -27.25 -14.66
C TYR A 652 18.54 -26.54 -13.50
N ARG A 653 19.86 -26.71 -13.35
CA ARG A 653 20.58 -26.28 -12.13
C ARG A 653 21.00 -24.81 -12.14
N CYS A 654 21.44 -24.30 -13.30
CA CYS A 654 21.84 -22.90 -13.44
C CYS A 654 20.62 -21.95 -13.39
N SER A 655 19.44 -22.42 -13.81
CA SER A 655 18.19 -21.66 -13.72
C SER A 655 17.70 -21.48 -12.28
N MET A 656 17.92 -22.45 -11.39
CA MET A 656 17.42 -22.38 -10.00
C MET A 656 18.30 -21.52 -9.06
N GLU A 657 19.62 -21.49 -9.23
CA GLU A 657 20.50 -20.68 -8.37
C GLU A 657 20.49 -19.18 -8.77
N TYR A 658 20.24 -18.86 -10.05
CA TYR A 658 20.27 -17.47 -10.54
C TYR A 658 18.95 -16.69 -10.38
N LEU A 659 17.83 -17.36 -10.09
CA LEU A 659 16.51 -16.72 -9.96
C LEU A 659 16.12 -16.32 -8.52
N GLY A 660 16.98 -16.53 -7.51
CA GLY A 660 16.70 -16.08 -6.14
C GLY A 660 15.49 -16.77 -5.47
N VAL A 661 15.04 -17.92 -5.98
CA VAL A 661 13.86 -18.65 -5.46
C VAL A 661 14.23 -19.69 -4.37
N VAL A 662 15.51 -19.87 -4.05
CA VAL A 662 15.92 -20.70 -2.90
C VAL A 662 16.61 -19.83 -1.85
N ARG A 663 15.85 -19.41 -0.82
CA ARG A 663 16.46 -19.21 0.50
C ARG A 663 16.95 -20.58 0.95
N ARG A 664 18.25 -20.69 1.22
CA ARG A 664 18.89 -21.86 1.82
C ARG A 664 18.09 -22.29 3.06
N HIS A 665 17.69 -23.57 3.10
CA HIS A 665 17.73 -24.34 4.33
C HIS A 665 19.08 -25.01 4.43
#